data_AF-A0A6F8V4Q0-F1
#
_entry.id   AF-A0A6F8V4Q0-F1
#
_cell.length_a   1.000
_cell.length_b   1.000
_cell.length_c   1.000
_cell.angle_alpha   90.00
_cell.angle_beta   90.00
_cell.angle_gamma   90.00
#
_symmetry.space_group_name_H-M   'P 1'
#
loop_
_entity.id
_entity.type
_entity.pdbx_description
1 polymer ?
#
loop_
_entity_poly.entity_id
_entity_poly.type
_entity_poly.pdbx_seq_one_letter_code
_entity_poly.pdbx_strand_id
1 'polypeptide(L)'
;MVGRDIEVSSEEPSVERLTRSQPLQAGQYWKAVKAIPEEAITEGMVLLITSIRWAHDAPHTIILRPHPSHYDHQVQVERGTEGKKLRQWIRLKEHRFLLDDFLSRFVPELDAEAIREREIKDAQQKIFDLQQELLDGQRDPLVLAAVVESELAKQKPKSEPATAGASGSKAVAVSPASSHELKRVATGTLAETLQSGITPEKIEALKVAAEREHQVATIRANWVKDRTEKIGQAVTAMTPYFQEQAAAALARTEDVRSYVARMMTGIETLDLYVGKNVSVRLIRDGRSAPRDVPLTFVQRKLLMDEELSVYLDVDHQFDVSRQEEFFRALCEHDGLVEQIFPTERCVLVMATTRRHIDYSHPLISAAMNEANAEVFMLVRDGMRIHRVVSPVESHLATARLFPNTDDHKAIFRGIDGSNMKIDDVAYTDKLAVHEAQVLHYKRFLILACGLDHREKLFGDFYEGPASFEFVSLGFQEKNCRFLFDDSGLLLSEGRPSVREWIKEKNAFLRSGSRVLVSWYGLMTDHTAPGACFPSRSDRGFEMRYRPLRPVEPVIAYRDGAELYANAEVSGYSRLGDDRSFQAKVRLTKEEKPWDHEQLGYLCLDAVTESDLVFYLNNRASRSDHLLYIRFWKHALKFVRAEAVAEADTRRRLVEALADGNIATGSKAEELVSRAVIAWRAAQRGATLPVFEGGTPPAAWKSLLDQMFMLANEGDSRTVQAEAFVRALGLAPLRLVLSGNAKLVIYAAPAESERDDRLVPHRWVHRITLELGKTKLIEKARSWSVLTARTAAETVIHQWPDAESWTGHPDVFATFHQKAQFLAPAEGCFDVIRRLGKPSSLWFEHYYKAWSLERTNLTRKLSRVVEPDFVLPIGVSGAAGDLRYVYTPHDPYHPVP
;
A
#
# COMPACT_ATOMS: atom_id res chain seq x y z
N MET A 1 -64.73 11.37 -39.61
CA MET A 1 -66.12 10.91 -39.83
C MET A 1 -66.58 10.24 -38.54
N VAL A 2 -67.79 10.56 -38.04
CA VAL A 2 -68.48 9.89 -36.91
C VAL A 2 -67.75 9.97 -35.54
N GLY A 3 -68.39 10.16 -34.39
CA GLY A 3 -69.81 10.40 -34.10
C GLY A 3 -70.03 10.88 -32.65
N ARG A 4 -71.14 11.61 -32.43
CA ARG A 4 -71.61 12.23 -31.18
C ARG A 4 -72.03 11.22 -30.09
N ASP A 5 -72.00 11.63 -28.82
CA ASP A 5 -73.18 11.92 -27.94
C ASP A 5 -72.66 12.34 -26.52
N ILE A 6 -73.28 13.14 -25.62
CA ILE A 6 -74.68 13.56 -25.28
C ILE A 6 -75.30 12.68 -24.16
N GLU A 7 -75.65 13.15 -22.94
CA GLU A 7 -75.44 14.45 -22.25
C GLU A 7 -75.81 14.42 -20.72
N VAL A 8 -75.43 15.49 -19.98
CA VAL A 8 -76.09 16.07 -18.75
C VAL A 8 -75.99 15.43 -17.33
N SER A 9 -75.86 16.33 -16.33
CA SER A 9 -76.03 16.19 -14.85
C SER A 9 -74.91 15.45 -14.07
N SER A 10 -74.44 15.90 -12.90
CA SER A 10 -75.04 16.80 -11.90
C SER A 10 -74.04 17.76 -11.24
N GLU A 11 -74.49 18.97 -10.85
CA GLU A 11 -73.75 19.85 -9.95
C GLU A 11 -73.86 19.37 -8.49
N GLU A 12 -72.77 18.86 -7.93
CA GLU A 12 -72.56 18.89 -6.46
C GLU A 12 -71.75 20.14 -6.10
N PRO A 13 -72.04 20.82 -4.97
CA PRO A 13 -71.31 22.02 -4.59
C PRO A 13 -69.85 21.67 -4.29
N SER A 14 -68.94 22.20 -5.10
CA SER A 14 -67.49 22.05 -4.90
C SER A 14 -67.08 22.73 -3.59
N VAL A 15 -67.04 21.94 -2.51
CA VAL A 15 -66.37 22.35 -1.27
C VAL A 15 -64.90 22.52 -1.60
N GLU A 16 -64.50 23.77 -1.86
CA GLU A 16 -63.09 24.17 -1.98
C GLU A 16 -62.40 23.91 -0.65
N ARG A 17 -61.94 22.67 -0.48
CA ARG A 17 -61.10 22.25 0.61
C ARG A 17 -59.75 22.92 0.38
N LEU A 18 -59.60 24.14 0.92
CA LEU A 18 -58.38 24.95 0.92
C LEU A 18 -57.26 24.24 1.70
N THR A 19 -56.74 23.15 1.14
CA THR A 19 -55.45 22.60 1.48
C THR A 19 -54.41 23.68 1.20
N ARG A 20 -53.92 24.31 2.26
CA ARG A 20 -52.71 25.13 2.24
C ARG A 20 -51.49 24.23 1.96
N SER A 21 -51.41 23.70 0.74
CA SER A 21 -50.24 23.00 0.20
C SER A 21 -49.16 24.05 -0.11
N GLN A 22 -48.54 24.57 0.94
CA GLN A 22 -47.40 25.46 0.83
C GLN A 22 -46.26 24.68 0.14
N PRO A 23 -45.73 25.15 -1.00
CA PRO A 23 -44.73 24.41 -1.75
C PRO A 23 -43.46 24.28 -0.90
N LEU A 24 -42.92 23.05 -0.81
CA LEU A 24 -41.68 22.76 -0.08
C LEU A 24 -40.49 23.41 -0.81
N GLN A 25 -39.78 24.32 -0.14
CA GLN A 25 -38.68 25.09 -0.75
C GLN A 25 -37.50 25.25 0.21
N ALA A 26 -36.29 25.36 -0.34
CA ALA A 26 -35.11 25.71 0.43
C ALA A 26 -35.21 27.15 1.00
N GLY A 27 -34.69 27.37 2.21
CA GLY A 27 -34.80 28.65 2.90
C GLY A 27 -36.10 28.88 3.68
N GLN A 28 -36.95 27.85 3.80
CA GLN A 28 -38.09 27.79 4.70
C GLN A 28 -37.71 27.23 6.08
N TYR A 29 -38.46 27.61 7.11
CA TYR A 29 -38.32 27.07 8.47
C TYR A 29 -39.44 26.09 8.79
N TRP A 30 -39.08 24.98 9.42
CA TRP A 30 -39.98 23.87 9.74
C TRP A 30 -39.74 23.40 11.17
N LYS A 31 -40.79 22.92 11.82
CA LYS A 31 -40.85 22.68 13.27
C LYS A 31 -41.11 21.21 13.57
N ALA A 32 -40.32 20.64 14.47
CA ALA A 32 -40.45 19.25 14.88
C ALA A 32 -41.73 19.01 15.71
N VAL A 33 -42.57 18.08 15.24
CA VAL A 33 -43.82 17.66 15.91
C VAL A 33 -43.56 16.54 16.94
N LYS A 34 -42.39 15.90 16.89
CA LYS A 34 -41.94 14.85 17.81
C LYS A 34 -40.45 15.03 18.07
N ALA A 35 -39.98 14.66 19.26
CA ALA A 35 -38.54 14.58 19.54
C ALA A 35 -37.88 13.45 18.73
N ILE A 36 -36.66 13.68 18.25
CA ILE A 36 -35.83 12.72 17.50
C ILE A 36 -34.47 12.61 18.23
N PRO A 37 -34.34 11.74 19.26
CA PRO A 37 -33.15 11.68 20.12
C PRO A 37 -31.86 11.29 19.39
N GLU A 38 -31.96 10.55 18.29
CA GLU A 38 -30.82 10.13 17.46
C GLU A 38 -30.11 11.31 16.77
N GLU A 39 -30.84 12.40 16.53
CA GLU A 39 -30.38 13.61 15.84
C GLU A 39 -30.34 14.82 16.79
N ALA A 40 -30.55 14.62 18.09
CA ALA A 40 -30.67 15.66 19.13
C ALA A 40 -31.78 16.71 18.92
N ILE A 41 -32.78 16.44 18.08
CA ILE A 41 -33.88 17.37 17.79
C ILE A 41 -34.97 17.21 18.86
N THR A 42 -35.32 18.27 19.58
CA THR A 42 -36.43 18.26 20.54
C THR A 42 -37.77 18.57 19.88
N GLU A 43 -38.87 18.14 20.50
CA GLU A 43 -40.20 18.57 20.10
C GLU A 43 -40.32 20.11 20.16
N GLY A 44 -41.02 20.71 19.20
CA GLY A 44 -41.17 22.15 19.07
C GLY A 44 -39.96 22.90 18.50
N MET A 45 -38.81 22.24 18.29
CA MET A 45 -37.60 22.85 17.74
C MET A 45 -37.80 23.29 16.28
N VAL A 46 -37.39 24.52 15.95
CA VAL A 46 -37.47 25.09 14.60
C VAL A 46 -36.12 24.99 13.89
N LEU A 47 -36.12 24.42 12.69
CA LEU A 47 -34.95 24.17 11.86
C LEU A 47 -35.13 24.75 10.46
N LEU A 48 -34.03 25.14 9.83
CA LEU A 48 -33.97 25.69 8.48
C LEU A 48 -33.80 24.56 7.44
N ILE A 49 -34.64 24.49 6.40
CA ILE A 49 -34.32 23.72 5.19
C ILE A 49 -33.19 24.43 4.47
N THR A 50 -32.00 23.83 4.41
CA THR A 50 -30.86 24.37 3.67
C THR A 50 -30.85 23.92 2.23
N SER A 51 -31.38 22.72 1.94
CA SER A 51 -31.38 22.15 0.60
C SER A 51 -32.42 21.04 0.41
N ILE A 52 -32.86 20.86 -0.83
CA ILE A 52 -33.72 19.76 -1.27
C ILE A 52 -32.97 18.99 -2.36
N ARG A 53 -32.75 17.69 -2.15
CA ARG A 53 -32.20 16.78 -3.17
C ARG A 53 -33.33 16.03 -3.87
N TRP A 54 -33.19 15.90 -5.17
CA TRP A 54 -34.19 15.33 -6.06
C TRP A 54 -33.71 13.97 -6.59
N ALA A 55 -34.64 13.07 -6.86
CA ALA A 55 -34.39 11.81 -7.56
C ALA A 55 -35.56 11.56 -8.52
N HIS A 56 -35.28 11.25 -9.78
CA HIS A 56 -36.30 11.04 -10.83
C HIS A 56 -37.32 12.20 -10.92
N ASP A 57 -36.82 13.44 -10.88
CA ASP A 57 -37.58 14.70 -10.90
C ASP A 57 -38.60 14.90 -9.73
N ALA A 58 -38.57 14.04 -8.71
CA ALA A 58 -39.30 14.19 -7.45
C ALA A 58 -38.37 14.60 -6.30
N PRO A 59 -38.84 15.37 -5.29
CA PRO A 59 -38.04 15.67 -4.10
C PRO A 59 -37.89 14.40 -3.24
N HIS A 60 -36.66 14.12 -2.78
CA HIS A 60 -36.31 12.84 -2.17
C HIS A 60 -35.69 12.98 -0.78
N THR A 61 -34.62 13.78 -0.66
CA THR A 61 -33.86 13.96 0.59
C THR A 61 -33.88 15.43 0.99
N ILE A 62 -34.38 15.72 2.19
CA ILE A 62 -34.45 17.06 2.78
C ILE A 62 -33.24 17.25 3.70
N ILE A 63 -32.48 18.32 3.47
CA ILE A 63 -31.32 18.68 4.30
C ILE A 63 -31.71 19.85 5.19
N LEU A 64 -31.56 19.68 6.51
CA LEU A 64 -31.85 20.68 7.52
C LEU A 64 -30.55 21.18 8.17
N ARG A 65 -30.49 22.47 8.50
CA ARG A 65 -29.49 23.00 9.42
C ARG A 65 -29.86 22.59 10.86
N PRO A 66 -28.91 22.10 11.67
CA PRO A 66 -29.07 22.00 13.11
C PRO A 66 -29.37 23.35 13.74
N HIS A 67 -30.07 23.32 14.87
CA HIS A 67 -30.38 24.52 15.65
C HIS A 67 -29.12 25.33 15.95
N PRO A 68 -29.13 26.68 15.90
CA PRO A 68 -27.93 27.50 16.12
C PRO A 68 -27.18 27.21 17.44
N SER A 69 -27.88 26.84 18.51
CA SER A 69 -27.28 26.42 19.80
C SER A 69 -26.49 25.11 19.76
N HIS A 70 -26.63 24.32 18.70
CA HIS A 70 -26.00 23.00 18.52
C HIS A 70 -25.18 22.90 17.22
N TYR A 71 -25.28 23.90 16.34
CA TYR A 71 -24.57 23.93 15.06
C TYR A 71 -23.05 23.91 15.25
N ASP A 72 -22.39 22.98 14.56
CA ASP A 72 -20.96 22.67 14.61
C ASP A 72 -20.40 22.22 15.98
N HIS A 73 -21.26 22.09 17.00
CA HIS A 73 -20.91 21.55 18.32
C HIS A 73 -20.99 20.02 18.35
N GLN A 74 -20.25 19.40 19.28
CA GLN A 74 -20.41 17.98 19.61
C GLN A 74 -21.56 17.81 20.61
N VAL A 75 -22.53 16.99 20.27
CA VAL A 75 -23.69 16.63 21.10
C VAL A 75 -23.71 15.12 21.30
N GLN A 76 -24.09 14.67 22.50
CA GLN A 76 -24.27 13.25 22.80
C GLN A 76 -25.68 12.81 22.41
N VAL A 77 -25.77 11.82 21.53
CA VAL A 77 -27.03 11.20 21.09
C VAL A 77 -27.08 9.73 21.48
N GLU A 78 -28.29 9.19 21.61
CA GLU A 78 -28.53 7.75 21.77
C GLU A 78 -29.04 7.18 20.45
N ARG A 79 -28.26 6.29 19.82
CA ARG A 79 -28.60 5.67 18.53
C ARG A 79 -28.67 4.14 18.66
N GLY A 80 -29.61 3.52 17.96
CA GLY A 80 -29.77 2.06 17.90
C GLY A 80 -31.20 1.58 18.08
N THR A 81 -31.50 0.41 17.51
CA THR A 81 -32.82 -0.22 17.56
C THR A 81 -33.24 -0.66 18.97
N GLU A 82 -34.54 -0.87 19.15
CA GLU A 82 -35.14 -1.25 20.44
C GLU A 82 -34.46 -2.51 21.02
N GLY A 83 -33.69 -2.32 22.09
CA GLY A 83 -32.89 -3.35 22.74
C GLY A 83 -31.39 -3.02 22.87
N LYS A 84 -30.81 -2.18 22.01
CA LYS A 84 -29.40 -1.76 22.10
C LYS A 84 -29.18 -0.29 21.69
N LYS A 85 -29.44 0.63 22.62
CA LYS A 85 -29.04 2.04 22.49
C LYS A 85 -27.56 2.23 22.83
N LEU A 86 -26.80 2.82 21.91
CA LEU A 86 -25.42 3.25 22.12
C LEU A 86 -25.35 4.77 22.24
N ARG A 87 -24.55 5.26 23.19
CA ARG A 87 -24.28 6.70 23.36
C ARG A 87 -23.08 7.10 22.51
N GLN A 88 -23.29 8.00 21.55
CA GLN A 88 -22.26 8.50 20.65
C GLN A 88 -22.21 10.03 20.67
N TRP A 89 -21.00 10.59 20.62
CA TRP A 89 -20.80 12.02 20.38
C TRP A 89 -20.76 12.27 18.86
N ILE A 90 -21.64 13.14 18.37
CA ILE A 90 -21.72 13.52 16.95
C ILE A 90 -21.58 15.04 16.84
N ARG A 91 -20.84 15.51 15.84
CA ARG A 91 -20.69 16.94 15.53
C ARG A 91 -21.77 17.36 14.53
N LEU A 92 -22.77 18.11 14.99
CA LEU A 92 -23.97 18.38 14.21
C LEU A 92 -23.73 19.52 13.20
N LYS A 93 -23.69 19.19 11.90
CA LYS A 93 -23.54 20.18 10.81
C LYS A 93 -24.75 20.26 9.89
N GLU A 94 -25.38 19.13 9.63
CA GLU A 94 -26.56 18.94 8.81
C GLU A 94 -27.35 17.75 9.37
N HIS A 95 -28.68 17.79 9.29
CA HIS A 95 -29.53 16.62 9.43
C HIS A 95 -30.10 16.28 8.06
N ARG A 96 -30.34 14.99 7.80
CA ARG A 96 -30.86 14.51 6.51
C ARG A 96 -32.03 13.56 6.73
N PHE A 97 -33.15 13.83 6.08
CA PHE A 97 -34.36 13.02 6.15
C PHE A 97 -34.87 12.68 4.76
N LEU A 98 -35.51 11.52 4.60
CA LEU A 98 -36.34 11.22 3.42
C LEU A 98 -37.58 12.12 3.44
N LEU A 99 -38.16 12.41 2.27
CA LEU A 99 -39.37 13.25 2.17
C LEU A 99 -40.51 12.75 3.07
N ASP A 100 -40.87 11.47 3.00
CA ASP A 100 -41.99 10.91 3.77
C ASP A 100 -41.73 10.96 5.28
N ASP A 101 -40.50 10.65 5.70
CA ASP A 101 -40.13 10.70 7.11
C ASP A 101 -40.12 12.14 7.64
N PHE A 102 -39.64 13.10 6.83
CA PHE A 102 -39.70 14.53 7.12
C PHE A 102 -41.14 15.02 7.26
N LEU A 103 -42.01 14.76 6.28
CA LEU A 103 -43.42 15.16 6.30
C LEU A 103 -44.22 14.51 7.44
N SER A 104 -43.79 13.34 7.94
CA SER A 104 -44.39 12.68 9.11
C SER A 104 -43.95 13.25 10.47
N ARG A 105 -42.88 14.06 10.50
CA ARG A 105 -42.23 14.58 11.71
C ARG A 105 -42.18 16.10 11.82
N PHE A 106 -42.35 16.84 10.73
CA PHE A 106 -42.20 18.30 10.68
C PHE A 106 -43.41 19.01 10.05
N VAL A 107 -43.67 20.24 10.50
CA VAL A 107 -44.73 21.15 10.02
C VAL A 107 -44.12 22.52 9.71
N PRO A 108 -44.54 23.24 8.65
CA PRO A 108 -43.99 24.57 8.33
C PRO A 108 -44.30 25.58 9.44
N GLU A 109 -43.31 26.42 9.78
CA GLU A 109 -43.43 27.46 10.81
C GLU A 109 -43.28 28.85 10.19
N LEU A 110 -44.37 29.62 10.18
CA LEU A 110 -44.43 30.93 9.53
C LEU A 110 -43.83 32.04 10.39
N ASP A 111 -43.97 31.94 11.70
CA ASP A 111 -43.46 32.94 12.67
C ASP A 111 -41.98 32.70 13.04
N ALA A 112 -41.26 31.85 12.30
CA ALA A 112 -39.90 31.42 12.62
C ALA A 112 -38.90 32.58 12.75
N GLU A 113 -39.01 33.61 11.92
CA GLU A 113 -38.15 34.82 12.03
C GLU A 113 -38.41 35.56 13.36
N ALA A 114 -39.68 35.64 13.79
CA ALA A 114 -40.06 36.19 15.10
C ALA A 114 -39.74 35.26 16.29
N ILE A 115 -39.50 33.96 16.06
CA ILE A 115 -38.95 33.04 17.08
C ILE A 115 -37.44 33.27 17.23
N ARG A 116 -36.69 33.32 16.11
CA ARG A 116 -35.25 33.64 16.12
C ARG A 116 -34.95 35.01 16.74
N GLU A 117 -35.78 36.02 16.47
CA GLU A 117 -35.64 37.32 17.14
C GLU A 117 -35.78 37.24 18.67
N ARG A 118 -36.64 36.36 19.19
CA ARG A 118 -36.79 36.16 20.64
C ARG A 118 -35.56 35.46 21.22
N GLU A 119 -35.08 34.39 20.58
CA GLU A 119 -33.86 33.67 21.00
C GLU A 119 -32.62 34.59 21.00
N ILE A 120 -32.50 35.48 20.00
CA ILE A 120 -31.43 36.49 19.93
C ILE A 120 -31.57 37.54 21.04
N LYS A 121 -32.79 38.01 21.34
CA LYS A 121 -33.05 38.96 22.44
C LYS A 121 -32.77 38.34 23.81
N ASP A 122 -33.12 37.07 24.02
CA ASP A 122 -32.81 36.32 25.24
C ASP A 122 -31.30 36.09 25.42
N ALA A 123 -30.54 35.96 24.32
CA ALA A 123 -29.08 35.91 24.36
C ALA A 123 -28.46 37.29 24.68
N GLN A 124 -29.00 38.37 24.09
CA GLN A 124 -28.59 39.76 24.37
C GLN A 124 -28.86 40.13 25.83
N GLN A 125 -30.02 39.74 26.39
CA GLN A 125 -30.36 40.01 27.78
C GLN A 125 -29.36 39.36 28.74
N LYS A 126 -28.99 38.09 28.52
CA LYS A 126 -27.96 37.40 29.33
C LYS A 126 -26.59 38.10 29.29
N ILE A 127 -26.23 38.71 28.16
CA ILE A 127 -25.00 39.52 28.04
C ILE A 127 -25.14 40.81 28.84
N PHE A 128 -26.29 41.49 28.77
CA PHE A 128 -26.58 42.68 29.57
C PHE A 128 -26.57 42.38 31.08
N ASP A 129 -27.20 41.29 31.52
CA ASP A 129 -27.25 40.86 32.92
C ASP A 129 -25.83 40.59 33.46
N LEU A 130 -25.00 39.87 32.70
CA LEU A 130 -23.59 39.63 33.06
C LEU A 130 -22.74 40.90 33.06
N GLN A 131 -23.05 41.88 32.19
CA GLN A 131 -22.40 43.19 32.20
C GLN A 131 -22.86 44.04 33.39
N GLN A 132 -24.12 43.96 33.81
CA GLN A 132 -24.59 44.61 35.04
C GLN A 132 -23.98 43.96 36.29
N GLU A 133 -23.94 42.62 36.40
CA GLU A 133 -23.20 41.94 37.48
C GLU A 133 -21.76 42.46 37.60
N LEU A 134 -21.06 42.60 36.48
CA LEU A 134 -19.67 43.06 36.44
C LEU A 134 -19.55 44.55 36.84
N LEU A 135 -20.44 45.41 36.35
CA LEU A 135 -20.45 46.84 36.66
C LEU A 135 -20.83 47.13 38.11
N ASP A 136 -21.85 46.46 38.64
CA ASP A 136 -22.32 46.65 40.00
C ASP A 136 -21.34 46.06 41.02
N GLY A 137 -20.71 44.92 40.70
CA GLY A 137 -19.57 44.41 41.46
C GLY A 137 -18.38 45.38 41.46
N GLN A 138 -18.08 46.07 40.36
CA GLN A 138 -17.03 47.11 40.33
C GLN A 138 -17.42 48.40 41.06
N ARG A 139 -18.72 48.70 41.20
CA ARG A 139 -19.23 49.92 41.83
C ARG A 139 -19.49 49.79 43.32
N ASP A 140 -19.91 48.63 43.81
CA ASP A 140 -20.17 48.38 45.22
C ASP A 140 -19.12 47.43 45.86
N PRO A 141 -18.21 47.95 46.70
CA PRO A 141 -17.26 47.15 47.46
C PRO A 141 -17.89 46.07 48.35
N LEU A 142 -19.16 46.22 48.77
CA LEU A 142 -19.89 45.26 49.59
C LEU A 142 -20.32 44.02 48.80
N VAL A 143 -20.72 44.17 47.53
CA VAL A 143 -21.05 43.05 46.63
C VAL A 143 -19.80 42.20 46.38
N LEU A 144 -18.66 42.84 46.06
CA LEU A 144 -17.38 42.14 45.96
C LEU A 144 -16.91 41.54 47.31
N ALA A 145 -17.25 42.14 48.45
CA ALA A 145 -16.94 41.57 49.76
C ALA A 145 -17.74 40.28 50.01
N ALA A 146 -19.05 40.28 49.74
CA ALA A 146 -19.91 39.10 49.89
C ALA A 146 -19.50 37.95 48.96
N VAL A 147 -19.15 38.25 47.70
CA VAL A 147 -18.59 37.27 46.76
C VAL A 147 -17.29 36.67 47.30
N VAL A 148 -16.33 37.51 47.71
CA VAL A 148 -15.05 37.09 48.28
C VAL A 148 -15.24 36.25 49.54
N GLU A 149 -16.15 36.63 50.44
CA GLU A 149 -16.44 35.89 51.67
C GLU A 149 -17.08 34.53 51.37
N SER A 150 -17.94 34.44 50.35
CA SER A 150 -18.52 33.17 49.89
C SER A 150 -17.49 32.20 49.30
N GLU A 151 -16.49 32.71 48.57
CA GLU A 151 -15.40 31.88 48.01
C GLU A 151 -14.37 31.50 49.07
N LEU A 152 -14.01 32.40 49.98
CA LEU A 152 -13.18 32.08 51.15
C LEU A 152 -13.86 31.05 52.06
N ALA A 153 -15.19 31.04 52.16
CA ALA A 153 -15.94 30.01 52.86
C ALA A 153 -15.86 28.63 52.16
N LYS A 154 -15.92 28.60 50.82
CA LYS A 154 -15.74 27.36 50.02
C LYS A 154 -14.31 26.82 50.04
N GLN A 155 -13.31 27.70 50.15
CA GLN A 155 -11.89 27.33 50.16
C GLN A 155 -11.38 26.83 51.53
N LYS A 156 -12.20 26.86 52.59
CA LYS A 156 -11.86 26.15 53.84
C LYS A 156 -11.82 24.64 53.59
N PRO A 157 -10.71 23.94 53.91
CA PRO A 157 -10.58 22.52 53.62
C PRO A 157 -11.59 21.69 54.43
N LYS A 158 -12.29 20.77 53.75
CA LYS A 158 -12.93 19.63 54.41
C LYS A 158 -11.86 18.64 54.84
N SER A 159 -11.46 18.68 56.10
CA SER A 159 -10.65 17.65 56.75
C SER A 159 -11.42 17.04 57.93
N GLU A 160 -11.72 15.76 57.82
CA GLU A 160 -12.25 14.90 58.90
C GLU A 160 -11.08 14.43 59.81
N PRO A 161 -11.31 13.57 60.81
CA PRO A 161 -12.14 13.79 61.99
C PRO A 161 -11.28 13.83 63.28
N ALA A 162 -11.90 13.93 64.46
CA ALA A 162 -11.19 14.21 65.71
C ALA A 162 -10.41 13.02 66.31
N THR A 163 -9.20 13.29 66.79
CA THR A 163 -8.52 12.55 67.87
C THR A 163 -7.95 13.55 68.90
N ALA A 164 -7.97 13.18 70.18
CA ALA A 164 -7.62 14.08 71.27
C ALA A 164 -6.12 14.06 71.60
N GLY A 165 -5.54 15.24 71.85
CA GLY A 165 -4.19 15.42 72.36
C GLY A 165 -4.00 16.84 72.88
N ALA A 166 -3.56 17.01 74.12
CA ALA A 166 -3.52 18.31 74.79
C ALA A 166 -2.15 18.98 74.73
N SER A 167 -2.08 20.18 74.15
CA SER A 167 -1.16 21.24 74.57
C SER A 167 -1.73 22.59 74.14
N GLY A 168 -1.52 23.63 74.93
CA GLY A 168 -2.20 24.92 74.75
C GLY A 168 -1.35 25.95 74.00
N SER A 169 -1.93 26.58 72.97
CA SER A 169 -1.59 27.95 72.58
C SER A 169 -2.88 28.78 72.53
N LYS A 170 -2.85 29.99 73.08
CA LYS A 170 -3.97 30.93 72.99
C LYS A 170 -3.93 31.61 71.63
N ALA A 171 -4.75 31.17 70.69
CA ALA A 171 -5.04 31.95 69.49
C ALA A 171 -5.69 33.28 69.93
N VAL A 172 -4.96 34.39 69.78
CA VAL A 172 -5.45 35.72 70.16
C VAL A 172 -6.52 36.16 69.17
N ALA A 173 -7.76 36.30 69.64
CA ALA A 173 -8.85 36.87 68.87
C ALA A 173 -8.64 38.38 68.68
N VAL A 174 -7.92 38.75 67.61
CA VAL A 174 -7.73 40.14 67.19
C VAL A 174 -9.10 40.73 66.84
N SER A 175 -9.48 41.84 67.46
CA SER A 175 -10.81 42.44 67.26
C SER A 175 -10.85 43.32 65.99
N PRO A 176 -12.04 43.64 65.46
CA PRO A 176 -12.18 44.47 64.26
C PRO A 176 -11.51 45.85 64.36
N ALA A 177 -11.33 46.38 65.57
CA ALA A 177 -10.65 47.65 65.80
C ALA A 177 -9.15 47.57 65.47
N SER A 178 -8.45 46.49 65.87
CA SER A 178 -7.00 46.35 65.67
C SER A 178 -6.62 46.23 64.19
N SER A 179 -7.50 45.62 63.38
CA SER A 179 -7.31 45.54 61.92
C SER A 179 -7.30 46.92 61.23
N HIS A 180 -7.90 47.96 61.82
CA HIS A 180 -7.94 49.29 61.21
C HIS A 180 -6.66 50.09 61.44
N GLU A 181 -5.94 49.86 62.55
CA GLU A 181 -4.59 50.39 62.77
C GLU A 181 -3.57 49.69 61.88
N LEU A 182 -3.59 48.34 61.85
CA LEU A 182 -2.68 47.54 61.03
C LEU A 182 -2.76 47.90 59.53
N LYS A 183 -3.96 48.25 59.02
CA LYS A 183 -4.11 48.75 57.65
C LYS A 183 -3.38 50.07 57.39
N ARG A 184 -3.43 51.04 58.31
CA ARG A 184 -2.69 52.31 58.16
C ARG A 184 -1.18 52.07 58.19
N VAL A 185 -0.72 51.13 59.03
CA VAL A 185 0.69 50.72 59.14
C VAL A 185 1.18 50.03 57.86
N ALA A 186 0.35 49.21 57.21
CA ALA A 186 0.69 48.53 55.96
C ALA A 186 0.75 49.45 54.72
N THR A 187 0.04 50.59 54.74
CA THR A 187 0.04 51.58 53.64
C THR A 187 0.89 52.83 53.91
N GLY A 188 1.47 52.94 55.11
CA GLY A 188 2.27 54.10 55.52
C GLY A 188 3.67 54.12 54.90
N THR A 189 4.35 55.27 54.97
CA THR A 189 5.76 55.32 54.53
C THR A 189 6.69 54.71 55.59
N LEU A 190 7.81 54.13 55.13
CA LEU A 190 8.78 53.38 55.96
C LEU A 190 9.30 54.12 57.21
N ALA A 191 9.22 55.45 57.22
CA ALA A 191 9.62 56.28 58.35
C ALA A 191 8.64 56.20 59.54
N GLU A 192 7.33 56.14 59.29
CA GLU A 192 6.30 56.10 60.35
C GLU A 192 6.28 54.73 61.04
N THR A 193 6.51 53.65 60.29
CA THR A 193 6.57 52.27 60.79
C THR A 193 7.70 52.05 61.81
N LEU A 194 8.81 52.78 61.69
CA LEU A 194 9.98 52.63 62.56
C LEU A 194 9.81 53.30 63.94
N GLN A 195 8.86 54.22 64.10
CA GLN A 195 8.69 54.98 65.35
C GLN A 195 7.83 54.25 66.40
N SER A 196 7.06 53.23 66.00
CA SER A 196 6.41 52.29 66.93
C SER A 196 7.17 50.97 66.94
N GLY A 197 7.61 50.50 68.13
CA GLY A 197 8.46 49.32 68.25
C GLY A 197 7.91 48.08 67.52
N ILE A 198 8.74 47.52 66.64
CA ILE A 198 8.43 46.33 65.84
C ILE A 198 8.78 45.08 66.68
N THR A 199 7.76 44.34 67.13
CA THR A 199 7.95 43.01 67.73
C THR A 199 7.84 41.91 66.66
N PRO A 200 8.43 40.71 66.86
CA PRO A 200 8.29 39.60 65.92
C PRO A 200 6.82 39.24 65.64
N GLU A 201 5.96 39.36 66.67
CA GLU A 201 4.52 39.09 66.57
C GLU A 201 3.80 40.07 65.64
N LYS A 202 4.21 41.36 65.63
CA LYS A 202 3.69 42.34 64.67
C LYS A 202 4.11 42.01 63.23
N ILE A 203 5.34 41.53 63.02
CA ILE A 203 5.81 41.12 61.68
C ILE A 203 4.95 39.95 61.18
N GLU A 204 4.71 38.94 62.01
CA GLU A 204 3.90 37.78 61.60
C GLU A 204 2.42 38.15 61.38
N ALA A 205 1.86 39.04 62.22
CA ALA A 205 0.52 39.59 62.00
C ALA A 205 0.42 40.39 60.67
N LEU A 206 1.47 41.12 60.29
CA LEU A 206 1.55 41.84 59.02
C LEU A 206 1.69 40.88 57.83
N LYS A 207 2.45 39.78 57.93
CA LYS A 207 2.48 38.73 56.90
C LYS A 207 1.09 38.12 56.68
N VAL A 208 0.44 37.67 57.75
CA VAL A 208 -0.89 37.04 57.69
C VAL A 208 -1.95 38.02 57.14
N ALA A 209 -1.83 39.32 57.44
CA ALA A 209 -2.65 40.35 56.83
C ALA A 209 -2.37 40.50 55.33
N ALA A 210 -1.10 40.57 54.91
CA ALA A 210 -0.70 40.71 53.51
C ALA A 210 -1.07 39.48 52.66
N GLU A 211 -0.89 38.26 53.19
CA GLU A 211 -1.31 37.01 52.54
C GLU A 211 -2.84 36.96 52.37
N ARG A 212 -3.60 37.40 53.39
CA ARG A 212 -5.07 37.49 53.29
C ARG A 212 -5.50 38.54 52.27
N GLU A 213 -4.86 39.71 52.20
CA GLU A 213 -5.20 40.72 51.19
C GLU A 213 -4.76 40.28 49.78
N HIS A 214 -3.66 39.53 49.64
CA HIS A 214 -3.27 38.90 48.39
C HIS A 214 -4.30 37.87 47.93
N GLN A 215 -4.76 36.97 48.80
CA GLN A 215 -5.85 36.02 48.51
C GLN A 215 -7.14 36.74 48.08
N VAL A 216 -7.54 37.80 48.80
CA VAL A 216 -8.71 38.63 48.43
C VAL A 216 -8.55 39.27 47.06
N ALA A 217 -7.35 39.80 46.74
CA ALA A 217 -7.06 40.35 45.42
C ALA A 217 -7.10 39.29 44.31
N THR A 218 -6.56 38.09 44.56
CA THR A 218 -6.60 36.95 43.62
C THR A 218 -8.02 36.48 43.36
N ILE A 219 -8.87 36.37 44.39
CA ILE A 219 -10.29 35.97 44.23
C ILE A 219 -11.04 37.03 43.40
N ARG A 220 -10.81 38.33 43.66
CA ARG A 220 -11.40 39.42 42.86
C ARG A 220 -10.95 39.37 41.40
N ALA A 221 -9.66 39.17 41.13
CA ALA A 221 -9.12 39.03 39.78
C ALA A 221 -9.73 37.82 39.04
N ASN A 222 -9.83 36.68 39.72
CA ASN A 222 -10.44 35.46 39.17
C ASN A 222 -11.94 35.63 38.90
N TRP A 223 -12.69 36.34 39.75
CA TRP A 223 -14.11 36.63 39.53
C TRP A 223 -14.34 37.57 38.34
N VAL A 224 -13.54 38.63 38.21
CA VAL A 224 -13.58 39.51 37.02
C VAL A 224 -13.24 38.72 35.76
N LYS A 225 -12.24 37.83 35.81
CA LYS A 225 -11.85 36.96 34.69
C LYS A 225 -12.97 35.98 34.31
N ASP A 226 -13.58 35.30 35.29
CA ASP A 226 -14.74 34.41 35.12
C ASP A 226 -15.93 35.11 34.43
N ARG A 227 -16.29 36.32 34.89
CA ARG A 227 -17.35 37.13 34.25
C ARG A 227 -16.97 37.55 32.82
N THR A 228 -15.73 37.98 32.61
CA THR A 228 -15.23 38.38 31.28
C THR A 228 -15.23 37.19 30.30
N GLU A 229 -14.82 36.00 30.75
CA GLU A 229 -14.85 34.76 29.96
C GLU A 229 -16.29 34.33 29.63
N LYS A 230 -17.22 34.43 30.59
CA LYS A 230 -18.65 34.15 30.37
C LYS A 230 -19.31 35.11 29.38
N ILE A 231 -18.98 36.41 29.46
CA ILE A 231 -19.43 37.41 28.47
C ILE A 231 -18.86 37.05 27.08
N GLY A 232 -17.58 36.68 26.98
CA GLY A 232 -16.97 36.22 25.74
C GLY A 232 -17.67 34.99 25.14
N GLN A 233 -17.96 33.97 25.97
CA GLN A 233 -18.70 32.77 25.57
C GLN A 233 -20.13 33.10 25.10
N ALA A 234 -20.84 33.98 25.81
CA ALA A 234 -22.20 34.40 25.45
C ALA A 234 -22.24 35.18 24.12
N VAL A 235 -21.27 36.07 23.88
CA VAL A 235 -21.10 36.75 22.58
C VAL A 235 -20.80 35.75 21.46
N THR A 236 -19.90 34.78 21.69
CA THR A 236 -19.62 33.71 20.70
C THR A 236 -20.86 32.87 20.40
N ALA A 237 -21.71 32.58 21.39
CA ALA A 237 -22.94 31.82 21.21
C ALA A 237 -24.01 32.52 20.36
N MET A 238 -23.88 33.83 20.09
CA MET A 238 -24.75 34.52 19.12
C MET A 238 -24.32 34.29 17.65
N THR A 239 -23.05 33.99 17.39
CA THR A 239 -22.50 33.87 16.02
C THR A 239 -23.25 32.85 15.15
N PRO A 240 -23.63 31.64 15.63
CA PRO A 240 -24.36 30.66 14.81
C PRO A 240 -25.72 31.14 14.29
N TYR A 241 -26.41 32.04 15.01
CA TYR A 241 -27.72 32.58 14.60
C TYR A 241 -27.58 33.51 13.39
N PHE A 242 -26.57 34.39 13.39
CA PHE A 242 -26.26 35.21 12.21
C PHE A 242 -25.77 34.37 11.01
N GLN A 243 -25.05 33.27 11.27
CA GLN A 243 -24.70 32.31 10.22
C GLN A 243 -25.92 31.56 9.66
N GLU A 244 -26.94 31.27 10.46
CA GLU A 244 -28.21 30.70 9.98
C GLU A 244 -28.98 31.70 9.11
N GLN A 245 -29.05 32.99 9.49
CA GLN A 245 -29.65 34.03 8.64
C GLN A 245 -28.98 34.13 7.26
N ALA A 246 -27.64 34.11 7.23
CA ALA A 246 -26.88 34.06 5.97
C ALA A 246 -27.14 32.76 5.18
N ALA A 247 -27.21 31.62 5.85
CA ALA A 247 -27.53 30.33 5.23
C ALA A 247 -28.96 30.30 4.67
N ALA A 248 -29.93 30.93 5.33
CA ALA A 248 -31.31 31.03 4.86
C ALA A 248 -31.42 31.89 3.59
N ALA A 249 -30.72 33.03 3.53
CA ALA A 249 -30.64 33.86 2.34
C ALA A 249 -30.00 33.11 1.15
N LEU A 250 -28.94 32.34 1.40
CA LEU A 250 -28.33 31.47 0.38
C LEU A 250 -29.29 30.36 -0.07
N ALA A 251 -29.95 29.67 0.86
CA ALA A 251 -30.90 28.59 0.58
C ALA A 251 -32.10 29.06 -0.27
N ARG A 252 -32.65 30.25 0.01
CA ARG A 252 -33.70 30.91 -0.82
C ARG A 252 -33.26 31.19 -2.28
N THR A 253 -31.97 31.02 -2.61
CA THR A 253 -31.44 31.15 -3.98
C THR A 253 -30.82 29.86 -4.54
N GLU A 254 -30.89 28.73 -3.82
CA GLU A 254 -30.27 27.48 -4.30
C GLU A 254 -30.91 26.98 -5.59
N ASP A 255 -32.23 27.03 -5.75
CA ASP A 255 -32.91 26.57 -6.96
C ASP A 255 -32.46 27.38 -8.20
N VAL A 256 -32.35 28.70 -8.06
CA VAL A 256 -31.86 29.61 -9.11
C VAL A 256 -30.40 29.30 -9.44
N ARG A 257 -29.54 29.14 -8.42
CA ARG A 257 -28.13 28.77 -8.60
C ARG A 257 -27.99 27.39 -9.28
N SER A 258 -28.85 26.45 -8.96
CA SER A 258 -28.84 25.08 -9.50
C SER A 258 -29.40 25.01 -10.92
N TYR A 259 -30.35 25.89 -11.26
CA TYR A 259 -30.78 26.11 -12.63
C TYR A 259 -29.66 26.75 -13.48
N VAL A 260 -29.03 27.83 -12.98
CA VAL A 260 -27.89 28.48 -13.65
C VAL A 260 -26.71 27.53 -13.82
N ALA A 261 -26.40 26.70 -12.80
CA ALA A 261 -25.38 25.66 -12.91
C ALA A 261 -25.70 24.67 -14.03
N ARG A 262 -26.92 24.09 -14.06
CA ARG A 262 -27.35 23.19 -15.15
C ARG A 262 -27.28 23.87 -16.54
N MET A 263 -27.62 25.16 -16.62
CA MET A 263 -27.51 25.94 -17.86
C MET A 263 -26.05 26.11 -18.30
N MET A 264 -25.13 26.46 -17.39
CA MET A 264 -23.70 26.55 -17.67
C MET A 264 -23.11 25.19 -18.09
N THR A 265 -23.47 24.12 -17.38
CA THR A 265 -23.12 22.74 -17.74
C THR A 265 -23.64 22.35 -19.14
N GLY A 266 -24.79 22.89 -19.56
CA GLY A 266 -25.29 22.78 -20.93
C GLY A 266 -24.44 23.55 -21.95
N ILE A 267 -24.09 24.82 -21.65
CA ILE A 267 -23.25 25.68 -22.50
C ILE A 267 -21.85 25.08 -22.69
N GLU A 268 -21.20 24.61 -21.62
CA GLU A 268 -19.94 23.85 -21.66
C GLU A 268 -20.02 22.63 -22.59
N THR A 269 -21.18 21.95 -22.63
CA THR A 269 -21.39 20.77 -23.47
C THR A 269 -21.55 21.15 -24.96
N LEU A 270 -22.11 22.33 -25.25
CA LEU A 270 -22.18 22.90 -26.61
C LEU A 270 -20.83 23.46 -27.08
N ASP A 271 -20.06 24.07 -26.19
CA ASP A 271 -18.70 24.57 -26.45
C ASP A 271 -17.79 23.44 -26.99
N LEU A 272 -17.95 22.20 -26.51
CA LEU A 272 -17.24 21.01 -27.01
C LEU A 272 -17.64 20.61 -28.43
N TYR A 273 -18.93 20.71 -28.78
CA TYR A 273 -19.39 20.48 -30.16
C TYR A 273 -18.82 21.53 -31.13
N VAL A 274 -18.68 22.78 -30.68
CA VAL A 274 -18.04 23.86 -31.45
C VAL A 274 -16.51 23.71 -31.49
N GLY A 275 -15.90 22.96 -30.57
CA GLY A 275 -14.45 22.73 -30.51
C GLY A 275 -13.68 23.81 -29.73
N LYS A 276 -14.38 24.62 -28.93
CA LYS A 276 -13.76 25.69 -28.13
C LYS A 276 -12.78 25.10 -27.11
N ASN A 277 -11.57 25.62 -27.09
CA ASN A 277 -10.43 25.12 -26.31
C ASN A 277 -10.05 23.65 -26.60
N VAL A 278 -10.55 23.04 -27.68
CA VAL A 278 -10.13 21.73 -28.15
C VAL A 278 -8.97 21.93 -29.12
N SER A 279 -7.84 21.27 -28.89
CA SER A 279 -6.71 21.29 -29.83
C SER A 279 -6.54 19.94 -30.51
N VAL A 280 -6.41 19.97 -31.84
CA VAL A 280 -6.19 18.80 -32.69
C VAL A 280 -4.79 18.91 -33.28
N ARG A 281 -3.99 17.86 -33.16
CA ARG A 281 -2.64 17.78 -33.73
C ARG A 281 -2.46 16.49 -34.50
N LEU A 282 -2.13 16.61 -35.79
CA LEU A 282 -1.65 15.51 -36.61
C LEU A 282 -0.30 15.00 -36.06
N ILE A 283 -0.22 13.70 -35.78
CA ILE A 283 1.01 12.99 -35.43
C ILE A 283 1.59 12.33 -36.69
N ARG A 284 0.74 11.58 -37.40
CA ARG A 284 1.10 10.79 -38.58
C ARG A 284 0.05 11.00 -39.67
N ASP A 285 0.47 11.26 -40.91
CA ASP A 285 -0.41 11.30 -42.08
C ASP A 285 -0.35 10.01 -42.89
N GLY A 286 -1.32 9.82 -43.78
CA GLY A 286 -1.40 8.73 -44.72
C GLY A 286 -2.80 8.60 -45.31
N ARG A 287 -3.19 7.38 -45.68
CA ARG A 287 -4.53 7.08 -46.20
C ARG A 287 -5.54 6.91 -45.07
N SER A 288 -6.76 7.40 -45.30
CA SER A 288 -7.96 7.14 -44.48
C SER A 288 -8.34 5.64 -44.51
N ALA A 289 -9.05 5.14 -43.50
CA ALA A 289 -9.51 3.75 -43.49
C ALA A 289 -10.66 3.52 -44.50
N PRO A 290 -10.84 2.27 -45.01
CA PRO A 290 -11.96 1.91 -45.88
C PRO A 290 -13.33 2.27 -45.27
N ARG A 291 -14.32 2.59 -46.12
CA ARG A 291 -15.62 3.14 -45.69
C ARG A 291 -16.46 2.15 -44.86
N ASP A 292 -16.22 0.86 -45.05
CA ASP A 292 -16.85 -0.27 -44.38
C ASP A 292 -16.29 -0.53 -42.96
N VAL A 293 -15.18 0.12 -42.56
CA VAL A 293 -14.64 -0.01 -41.20
C VAL A 293 -15.42 0.90 -40.22
N PRO A 294 -16.14 0.36 -39.23
CA PRO A 294 -16.91 1.17 -38.27
C PRO A 294 -16.00 1.83 -37.22
N LEU A 295 -16.49 2.92 -36.62
CA LEU A 295 -15.76 3.69 -35.62
C LEU A 295 -15.69 2.95 -34.27
N THR A 296 -14.50 2.51 -33.86
CA THR A 296 -14.32 1.73 -32.63
C THR A 296 -13.86 2.59 -31.45
N PHE A 297 -14.60 2.55 -30.34
CA PHE A 297 -14.26 3.22 -29.09
C PHE A 297 -13.63 2.23 -28.10
N VAL A 298 -12.40 2.51 -27.66
CA VAL A 298 -11.63 1.65 -26.74
C VAL A 298 -11.89 2.07 -25.29
N GLN A 299 -12.34 1.13 -24.45
CA GLN A 299 -12.69 1.46 -23.06
C GLN A 299 -11.48 1.82 -22.19
N ARG A 300 -10.37 1.09 -22.32
CA ARG A 300 -9.24 1.16 -21.39
C ARG A 300 -8.35 2.37 -21.65
N LYS A 301 -8.01 3.11 -20.58
CA LYS A 301 -6.95 4.15 -20.64
C LYS A 301 -5.59 3.46 -20.78
N LEU A 302 -4.82 3.87 -21.78
CA LEU A 302 -3.45 3.43 -22.00
C LEU A 302 -2.46 4.45 -21.41
N LEU A 303 -1.18 4.07 -21.28
CA LEU A 303 -0.13 4.93 -20.74
C LEU A 303 1.08 4.92 -21.68
N MET A 304 1.67 6.10 -21.90
CA MET A 304 2.74 6.28 -22.89
C MET A 304 4.00 5.49 -22.50
N ASP A 305 4.38 5.49 -21.22
CA ASP A 305 5.51 4.72 -20.71
C ASP A 305 5.29 3.19 -20.82
N GLU A 306 4.09 2.71 -20.45
CA GLU A 306 3.71 1.30 -20.53
C GLU A 306 3.66 0.77 -21.96
N GLU A 307 3.20 1.56 -22.94
CA GLU A 307 3.17 1.14 -24.35
C GLU A 307 4.53 1.32 -25.05
N LEU A 308 5.26 2.42 -24.80
CA LEU A 308 6.55 2.70 -25.45
C LEU A 308 7.68 1.79 -24.99
N SER A 309 7.65 1.36 -23.73
CA SER A 309 8.69 0.52 -23.13
C SER A 309 8.89 -0.82 -23.83
N VAL A 310 7.90 -1.34 -24.58
CA VAL A 310 8.06 -2.52 -25.44
C VAL A 310 9.08 -2.27 -26.57
N TYR A 311 9.13 -1.06 -27.12
CA TYR A 311 10.01 -0.68 -28.24
C TYR A 311 11.28 0.01 -27.76
N LEU A 312 11.16 1.21 -27.18
CA LEU A 312 12.30 2.01 -26.72
C LEU A 312 12.70 1.66 -25.27
N ASP A 313 13.81 2.23 -24.80
CA ASP A 313 14.35 1.97 -23.47
C ASP A 313 13.90 3.01 -22.44
N VAL A 314 12.61 3.00 -22.10
CA VAL A 314 11.96 3.97 -21.19
C VAL A 314 12.52 3.86 -19.76
N ASP A 315 12.83 5.01 -19.14
CA ASP A 315 13.32 5.12 -17.76
C ASP A 315 12.23 5.59 -16.75
N HIS A 316 12.60 5.71 -15.48
CA HIS A 316 11.73 6.20 -14.41
C HIS A 316 11.44 7.72 -14.50
N GLN A 317 12.20 8.46 -15.32
CA GLN A 317 12.10 9.90 -15.52
C GLN A 317 11.30 10.27 -16.78
N PHE A 318 10.76 9.29 -17.51
CA PHE A 318 9.88 9.53 -18.64
C PHE A 318 8.59 10.18 -18.16
N ASP A 319 8.33 11.39 -18.67
CA ASP A 319 7.29 12.29 -18.19
C ASP A 319 6.71 13.15 -19.33
N VAL A 320 5.82 14.09 -18.96
CA VAL A 320 5.14 15.02 -19.87
C VAL A 320 6.09 15.81 -20.78
N SER A 321 7.35 16.03 -20.40
CA SER A 321 8.34 16.72 -21.24
C SER A 321 8.83 15.87 -22.42
N ARG A 322 8.78 14.53 -22.30
CA ARG A 322 9.27 13.57 -23.32
C ARG A 322 8.17 13.03 -24.25
N GLN A 323 6.96 13.59 -24.22
CA GLN A 323 5.84 13.16 -25.07
C GLN A 323 6.19 13.10 -26.58
N GLU A 324 7.08 13.97 -27.06
CA GLU A 324 7.54 13.99 -28.46
C GLU A 324 8.33 12.74 -28.88
N GLU A 325 8.96 12.02 -27.95
CA GLU A 325 9.66 10.76 -28.24
C GLU A 325 8.66 9.65 -28.61
N PHE A 326 7.52 9.61 -27.90
CA PHE A 326 6.42 8.71 -28.18
C PHE A 326 5.71 9.02 -29.51
N PHE A 327 5.41 10.30 -29.79
CA PHE A 327 4.78 10.68 -31.06
C PHE A 327 5.67 10.38 -32.26
N ARG A 328 7.00 10.46 -32.10
CA ARG A 328 7.97 10.03 -33.11
C ARG A 328 7.97 8.51 -33.29
N ALA A 329 7.94 7.74 -32.21
CA ALA A 329 7.88 6.27 -32.27
C ALA A 329 6.61 5.76 -33.00
N LEU A 330 5.47 6.44 -32.90
CA LEU A 330 4.25 6.13 -33.68
C LEU A 330 4.41 6.31 -35.20
N CYS A 331 5.38 7.14 -35.63
CA CYS A 331 5.72 7.34 -37.04
C CYS A 331 6.83 6.38 -37.52
N GLU A 332 7.71 5.96 -36.62
CA GLU A 332 8.86 5.09 -36.92
C GLU A 332 8.57 3.59 -36.75
N HIS A 333 7.53 3.19 -36.00
CA HIS A 333 7.26 1.79 -35.64
C HIS A 333 5.78 1.40 -35.86
N ASP A 334 5.49 0.74 -36.99
CA ASP A 334 4.12 0.26 -37.30
C ASP A 334 3.58 -0.74 -36.25
N GLY A 335 4.44 -1.61 -35.71
CA GLY A 335 4.06 -2.52 -34.62
C GLY A 335 3.61 -1.81 -33.34
N LEU A 336 4.08 -0.57 -33.08
CA LEU A 336 3.61 0.23 -31.94
C LEU A 336 2.20 0.79 -32.23
N VAL A 337 1.89 1.13 -33.49
CA VAL A 337 0.54 1.50 -33.93
C VAL A 337 -0.41 0.30 -33.79
N GLU A 338 0.01 -0.90 -34.19
CA GLU A 338 -0.78 -2.14 -34.02
C GLU A 338 -0.98 -2.52 -32.54
N GLN A 339 0.04 -2.34 -31.70
CA GLN A 339 -0.04 -2.60 -30.25
C GLN A 339 -1.01 -1.63 -29.53
N ILE A 340 -1.15 -0.40 -30.03
CA ILE A 340 -1.97 0.65 -29.40
C ILE A 340 -3.41 0.64 -29.94
N PHE A 341 -3.59 0.57 -31.26
CA PHE A 341 -4.88 0.79 -31.94
C PHE A 341 -5.47 -0.53 -32.49
N PRO A 342 -6.49 -1.13 -31.84
CA PRO A 342 -6.98 -2.48 -32.18
C PRO A 342 -7.69 -2.61 -33.54
N THR A 343 -7.97 -1.50 -34.22
CA THR A 343 -8.63 -1.43 -35.52
C THR A 343 -8.08 -0.25 -36.33
N GLU A 344 -8.32 -0.23 -37.64
CA GLU A 344 -7.90 0.89 -38.50
C GLU A 344 -8.65 2.21 -38.23
N ARG A 345 -9.87 2.17 -37.68
CA ARG A 345 -10.66 3.36 -37.33
C ARG A 345 -11.09 3.31 -35.87
N CYS A 346 -10.38 4.02 -34.98
CA CYS A 346 -10.69 4.02 -33.55
C CYS A 346 -10.29 5.28 -32.79
N VAL A 347 -10.93 5.44 -31.62
CA VAL A 347 -10.61 6.45 -30.61
C VAL A 347 -10.30 5.75 -29.29
N LEU A 348 -9.21 6.18 -28.65
CA LEU A 348 -8.79 5.73 -27.33
C LEU A 348 -8.25 6.90 -26.50
N VAL A 349 -8.15 6.72 -25.19
CA VAL A 349 -7.58 7.70 -24.26
C VAL A 349 -6.25 7.24 -23.69
N MET A 350 -5.34 8.20 -23.51
CA MET A 350 -3.99 7.98 -23.05
C MET A 350 -3.54 9.10 -22.11
N ALA A 351 -2.75 8.75 -21.09
CA ALA A 351 -1.99 9.70 -20.27
C ALA A 351 -0.49 9.35 -20.33
N THR A 352 0.38 10.22 -19.83
CA THR A 352 1.83 10.00 -19.94
C THR A 352 2.35 8.91 -19.02
N THR A 353 2.03 9.00 -17.73
CA THR A 353 2.30 7.94 -16.75
C THR A 353 1.36 8.05 -15.56
N ARG A 354 1.15 6.94 -14.85
CA ARG A 354 0.43 6.90 -13.56
C ARG A 354 1.38 6.92 -12.34
N ARG A 355 2.69 6.97 -12.58
CA ARG A 355 3.70 6.99 -11.51
C ARG A 355 3.77 8.38 -10.88
N HIS A 356 3.98 8.43 -9.56
CA HIS A 356 4.39 9.66 -8.90
C HIS A 356 5.92 9.82 -9.05
N ILE A 357 6.34 10.70 -9.95
CA ILE A 357 7.76 11.07 -10.11
C ILE A 357 8.10 12.17 -9.09
N ASP A 358 9.23 12.06 -8.39
CA ASP A 358 9.68 13.14 -7.51
C ASP A 358 10.64 14.09 -8.23
N TYR A 359 10.19 15.33 -8.42
CA TYR A 359 10.95 16.44 -9.01
C TYR A 359 11.70 17.26 -7.94
N SER A 360 11.97 16.65 -6.77
CA SER A 360 12.70 17.20 -5.62
C SER A 360 12.07 18.40 -4.89
N HIS A 361 11.03 19.03 -5.47
CA HIS A 361 10.33 20.16 -4.85
C HIS A 361 8.81 19.91 -4.84
N PRO A 362 8.14 19.79 -3.67
CA PRO A 362 6.77 19.28 -3.56
C PRO A 362 5.73 19.96 -4.46
N LEU A 363 5.79 21.29 -4.65
CA LEU A 363 4.84 22.00 -5.52
C LEU A 363 5.08 21.73 -7.01
N ILE A 364 6.32 21.44 -7.40
CA ILE A 364 6.67 21.05 -8.78
C ILE A 364 6.32 19.59 -8.98
N SER A 365 6.61 18.72 -8.02
CA SER A 365 6.20 17.31 -8.04
C SER A 365 4.67 17.17 -8.12
N ALA A 366 3.90 18.04 -7.44
CA ALA A 366 2.44 18.07 -7.58
C ALA A 366 2.01 18.46 -9.01
N ALA A 367 2.42 19.63 -9.50
CA ALA A 367 1.99 20.14 -10.81
C ALA A 367 2.45 19.27 -11.99
N MET A 368 3.66 18.70 -11.93
CA MET A 368 4.17 17.82 -12.99
C MET A 368 3.51 16.44 -12.95
N ASN A 369 3.16 15.89 -11.78
CA ASN A 369 2.40 14.64 -11.72
C ASN A 369 0.91 14.83 -12.12
N GLU A 370 0.33 16.00 -11.88
CA GLU A 370 -0.97 16.39 -12.42
C GLU A 370 -0.93 16.44 -13.96
N ALA A 371 0.11 17.06 -14.54
CA ALA A 371 0.34 17.06 -16.00
C ALA A 371 0.68 15.67 -16.58
N ASN A 372 1.38 14.80 -15.83
CA ASN A 372 1.63 13.40 -16.23
C ASN A 372 0.34 12.57 -16.29
N ALA A 373 -0.62 12.88 -15.41
CA ALA A 373 -1.93 12.26 -15.34
C ALA A 373 -2.94 12.86 -16.34
N GLU A 374 -2.62 13.98 -16.99
CA GLU A 374 -3.48 14.62 -18.01
C GLU A 374 -3.82 13.62 -19.13
N VAL A 375 -5.12 13.50 -19.42
CA VAL A 375 -5.65 12.54 -20.38
C VAL A 375 -5.99 13.23 -21.69
N PHE A 376 -5.39 12.77 -22.77
CA PHE A 376 -5.71 13.15 -24.14
C PHE A 376 -6.27 11.97 -24.92
N MET A 377 -6.94 12.25 -26.04
CA MET A 377 -7.39 11.22 -26.97
C MET A 377 -6.37 11.02 -28.07
N LEU A 378 -6.25 9.77 -28.53
CA LEU A 378 -5.65 9.42 -29.80
C LEU A 378 -6.74 8.91 -30.75
N VAL A 379 -6.78 9.49 -31.95
CA VAL A 379 -7.73 9.15 -33.02
C VAL A 379 -6.95 8.56 -34.19
N ARG A 380 -7.34 7.36 -34.64
CA ARG A 380 -6.80 6.70 -35.83
C ARG A 380 -7.86 6.63 -36.92
N ASP A 381 -7.47 6.98 -38.14
CA ASP A 381 -8.22 6.77 -39.38
C ASP A 381 -7.28 6.21 -40.46
N GLY A 382 -7.23 4.88 -40.58
CA GLY A 382 -6.34 4.15 -41.46
C GLY A 382 -4.89 4.24 -41.01
N MET A 383 -4.12 5.05 -41.72
CA MET A 383 -2.74 5.42 -41.39
C MET A 383 -2.62 6.77 -40.68
N ARG A 384 -3.70 7.58 -40.67
CA ARG A 384 -3.69 8.88 -40.01
C ARG A 384 -3.83 8.71 -38.51
N ILE A 385 -3.02 9.43 -37.74
CA ILE A 385 -3.06 9.45 -36.28
C ILE A 385 -3.06 10.90 -35.81
N HIS A 386 -4.03 11.26 -34.97
CA HIS A 386 -4.17 12.59 -34.38
C HIS A 386 -4.22 12.50 -32.86
N ARG A 387 -3.57 13.46 -32.17
CA ARG A 387 -3.85 13.77 -30.76
C ARG A 387 -4.96 14.80 -30.70
N VAL A 388 -5.90 14.61 -29.77
CA VAL A 388 -6.91 15.61 -29.41
C VAL A 388 -6.86 15.87 -27.90
N VAL A 389 -6.65 17.12 -27.52
CA VAL A 389 -6.73 17.60 -26.13
C VAL A 389 -7.98 18.46 -25.98
N SER A 390 -8.67 18.34 -24.85
CA SER A 390 -9.97 19.01 -24.62
C SER A 390 -10.11 19.44 -23.15
N PRO A 391 -10.83 20.53 -22.85
CA PRO A 391 -10.83 21.17 -21.53
C PRO A 391 -11.69 20.43 -20.47
N VAL A 392 -12.20 19.23 -20.75
CA VAL A 392 -13.11 18.54 -19.82
C VAL A 392 -12.31 17.79 -18.77
N GLU A 393 -12.23 18.35 -17.56
CA GLU A 393 -11.56 17.78 -16.39
C GLU A 393 -11.94 16.31 -16.11
N SER A 394 -13.19 15.92 -16.43
CA SER A 394 -13.65 14.53 -16.31
C SER A 394 -12.95 13.53 -17.25
N HIS A 395 -12.36 13.95 -18.37
CA HIS A 395 -11.46 13.06 -19.14
C HIS A 395 -10.16 12.81 -18.36
N LEU A 396 -9.63 13.83 -17.68
CA LEU A 396 -8.36 13.78 -16.95
C LEU A 396 -8.43 12.79 -15.77
N ALA A 397 -9.50 12.88 -14.97
CA ALA A 397 -9.65 12.07 -13.76
C ALA A 397 -10.06 10.60 -13.99
N THR A 398 -10.73 10.26 -15.10
CA THR A 398 -11.38 8.95 -15.24
C THR A 398 -10.39 7.84 -15.65
N ALA A 399 -10.58 6.63 -15.11
CA ALA A 399 -9.73 5.46 -15.39
C ALA A 399 -9.99 4.79 -16.75
N ARG A 400 -11.11 5.12 -17.41
CA ARG A 400 -11.64 4.50 -18.64
C ARG A 400 -12.45 5.52 -19.45
N LEU A 401 -12.64 5.26 -20.74
CA LEU A 401 -13.37 6.15 -21.66
C LEU A 401 -14.90 6.11 -21.48
N PHE A 402 -15.43 4.97 -21.07
CA PHE A 402 -16.85 4.76 -20.78
C PHE A 402 -17.03 3.70 -19.69
N PRO A 403 -18.08 3.80 -18.85
CA PRO A 403 -18.33 2.87 -17.74
C PRO A 403 -18.56 1.42 -18.20
N ASN A 404 -18.20 0.47 -17.36
CA ASN A 404 -18.64 -0.92 -17.44
C ASN A 404 -19.90 -1.12 -16.56
N THR A 405 -20.64 -2.19 -16.83
CA THR A 405 -21.82 -2.65 -16.09
C THR A 405 -21.59 -2.73 -14.58
N ASP A 406 -20.37 -3.07 -14.15
CA ASP A 406 -20.03 -3.19 -12.73
C ASP A 406 -19.61 -1.86 -12.07
N ASP A 407 -19.16 -0.85 -12.83
CA ASP A 407 -18.92 0.51 -12.28
C ASP A 407 -20.25 1.13 -11.84
N HIS A 408 -21.26 1.05 -12.70
CA HIS A 408 -22.62 1.52 -12.39
C HIS A 408 -23.17 0.86 -11.11
N LYS A 409 -22.93 -0.44 -10.91
CA LYS A 409 -23.36 -1.17 -9.71
C LYS A 409 -22.51 -0.83 -8.48
N ALA A 410 -21.19 -0.65 -8.64
CA ALA A 410 -20.28 -0.37 -7.53
C ALA A 410 -20.57 0.97 -6.84
N ILE A 411 -21.06 1.98 -7.58
CA ILE A 411 -21.49 3.26 -7.02
C ILE A 411 -22.59 3.07 -5.97
N PHE A 412 -23.54 2.17 -6.21
CA PHE A 412 -24.65 1.84 -5.31
C PHE A 412 -24.35 0.67 -4.37
N ARG A 413 -23.08 0.34 -4.10
CA ARG A 413 -22.71 -0.60 -3.04
C ARG A 413 -22.23 0.09 -1.76
N GLY A 414 -22.61 -0.49 -0.62
CA GLY A 414 -22.05 -0.18 0.69
C GLY A 414 -20.63 -0.72 0.86
N ILE A 415 -19.94 -0.27 1.91
CA ILE A 415 -18.59 -0.74 2.28
C ILE A 415 -18.60 -2.23 2.68
N ASP A 416 -19.75 -2.71 3.14
CA ASP A 416 -20.08 -4.11 3.44
C ASP A 416 -20.46 -4.94 2.20
N GLY A 417 -20.50 -4.34 1.01
CA GLY A 417 -20.94 -4.98 -0.23
C GLY A 417 -22.46 -5.08 -0.41
N SER A 418 -23.26 -4.53 0.51
CA SER A 418 -24.72 -4.46 0.36
C SER A 418 -25.12 -3.58 -0.84
N ASN A 419 -26.25 -3.87 -1.49
CA ASN A 419 -26.82 -2.98 -2.50
C ASN A 419 -27.67 -1.90 -1.80
N MET A 420 -27.35 -0.63 -2.05
CA MET A 420 -28.09 0.53 -1.60
C MET A 420 -29.48 0.57 -2.27
N LYS A 421 -30.51 0.93 -1.51
CA LYS A 421 -31.88 1.13 -1.99
C LYS A 421 -32.09 2.59 -2.40
N ILE A 422 -33.23 2.84 -3.06
CA ILE A 422 -33.71 4.21 -3.30
C ILE A 422 -34.01 4.88 -1.95
N ASP A 423 -34.69 4.16 -1.05
CA ASP A 423 -35.06 4.58 0.32
C ASP A 423 -33.87 4.91 1.25
N ASP A 424 -32.61 4.82 0.80
CA ASP A 424 -31.44 5.19 1.60
C ASP A 424 -31.12 6.68 1.45
N VAL A 425 -30.91 7.38 2.58
CA VAL A 425 -30.57 8.82 2.61
C VAL A 425 -29.28 9.17 1.84
N ALA A 426 -28.40 8.18 1.61
CA ALA A 426 -27.18 8.33 0.81
C ALA A 426 -27.41 8.17 -0.72
N TYR A 427 -28.59 7.70 -1.14
CA TYR A 427 -28.90 7.40 -2.55
C TYR A 427 -28.74 8.62 -3.45
N THR A 428 -29.19 9.81 -3.02
CA THR A 428 -29.07 11.05 -3.80
C THR A 428 -27.63 11.47 -4.07
N ASP A 429 -26.71 11.21 -3.13
CA ASP A 429 -25.29 11.54 -3.30
C ASP A 429 -24.62 10.56 -4.28
N LYS A 430 -25.03 9.28 -4.25
CA LYS A 430 -24.60 8.27 -5.22
C LYS A 430 -25.20 8.51 -6.62
N LEU A 431 -26.45 8.94 -6.70
CA LEU A 431 -27.11 9.34 -7.94
C LEU A 431 -26.39 10.51 -8.60
N ALA A 432 -26.02 11.55 -7.84
CA ALA A 432 -25.24 12.68 -8.38
C ALA A 432 -23.87 12.25 -8.95
N VAL A 433 -23.19 11.30 -8.32
CA VAL A 433 -21.93 10.71 -8.86
C VAL A 433 -22.19 9.91 -10.14
N HIS A 434 -23.28 9.15 -10.21
CA HIS A 434 -23.70 8.42 -11.41
C HIS A 434 -24.07 9.35 -12.56
N GLU A 435 -24.85 10.41 -12.30
CA GLU A 435 -25.22 11.43 -13.28
C GLU A 435 -23.99 12.17 -13.82
N ALA A 436 -22.99 12.47 -12.99
CA ALA A 436 -21.73 13.05 -13.42
C ALA A 436 -20.95 12.13 -14.40
N GLN A 437 -20.94 10.81 -14.16
CA GLN A 437 -20.35 9.84 -15.10
C GLN A 437 -21.14 9.70 -16.42
N VAL A 438 -22.47 9.73 -16.35
CA VAL A 438 -23.33 9.70 -17.54
C VAL A 438 -23.17 10.99 -18.36
N LEU A 439 -23.05 12.15 -17.71
CA LEU A 439 -22.77 13.44 -18.33
C LEU A 439 -21.38 13.45 -18.99
N HIS A 440 -20.37 12.90 -18.33
CA HIS A 440 -19.02 12.72 -18.90
C HIS A 440 -19.06 11.93 -20.22
N TYR A 441 -19.74 10.78 -20.24
CA TYR A 441 -19.88 9.98 -21.47
C TYR A 441 -20.69 10.69 -22.57
N LYS A 442 -21.73 11.45 -22.21
CA LYS A 442 -22.46 12.31 -23.17
C LYS A 442 -21.56 13.41 -23.74
N ARG A 443 -20.74 14.07 -22.90
CA ARG A 443 -19.75 15.07 -23.34
C ARG A 443 -18.71 14.47 -24.28
N PHE A 444 -18.24 13.26 -24.02
CA PHE A 444 -17.37 12.51 -24.93
C PHE A 444 -18.00 12.33 -26.32
N LEU A 445 -19.23 11.79 -26.40
CA LEU A 445 -19.92 11.56 -27.67
C LEU A 445 -20.21 12.86 -28.43
N ILE A 446 -20.53 13.94 -27.73
CA ILE A 446 -20.79 15.27 -28.33
C ILE A 446 -19.50 15.90 -28.86
N LEU A 447 -18.38 15.72 -28.15
CA LEU A 447 -17.04 16.10 -28.63
C LEU A 447 -16.65 15.30 -29.87
N ALA A 448 -16.84 13.97 -29.88
CA ALA A 448 -16.59 13.12 -31.04
C ALA A 448 -17.45 13.52 -32.26
N CYS A 449 -18.74 13.76 -32.05
CA CYS A 449 -19.67 14.29 -33.06
C CYS A 449 -19.16 15.61 -33.67
N GLY A 450 -18.72 16.57 -32.85
CA GLY A 450 -18.14 17.82 -33.32
C GLY A 450 -16.81 17.63 -34.10
N LEU A 451 -15.98 16.67 -33.69
CA LEU A 451 -14.71 16.35 -34.37
C LEU A 451 -14.93 15.70 -35.75
N ASP A 452 -15.97 14.88 -35.92
CA ASP A 452 -16.39 14.39 -37.24
C ASP A 452 -16.95 15.51 -38.12
N HIS A 453 -17.87 16.31 -37.58
CA HIS A 453 -18.60 17.30 -38.38
C HIS A 453 -17.76 18.50 -38.83
N ARG A 454 -16.73 18.90 -38.05
CA ARG A 454 -15.87 20.05 -38.37
C ARG A 454 -14.55 19.66 -39.05
N GLU A 455 -13.86 18.67 -38.48
CA GLU A 455 -12.49 18.31 -38.88
C GLU A 455 -12.44 17.04 -39.75
N LYS A 456 -13.56 16.31 -39.87
CA LYS A 456 -13.67 15.00 -40.55
C LYS A 456 -12.66 13.96 -40.05
N LEU A 457 -12.36 14.02 -38.75
CA LEU A 457 -11.28 13.27 -38.09
C LEU A 457 -11.38 11.74 -38.16
N PHE A 458 -12.58 11.21 -38.43
CA PHE A 458 -12.81 9.77 -38.57
C PHE A 458 -12.97 9.33 -40.04
N GLY A 459 -12.79 10.22 -41.02
CA GLY A 459 -13.05 9.92 -42.43
C GLY A 459 -14.53 9.65 -42.71
N ASP A 460 -14.82 8.92 -43.79
CA ASP A 460 -16.18 8.49 -44.12
C ASP A 460 -16.44 7.04 -43.65
N PHE A 461 -17.34 6.88 -42.69
CA PHE A 461 -17.71 5.57 -42.12
C PHE A 461 -19.24 5.36 -42.01
N TYR A 462 -20.05 6.30 -42.51
CA TYR A 462 -21.51 6.22 -42.50
C TYR A 462 -22.15 6.86 -43.76
N GLU A 463 -23.47 6.81 -43.85
CA GLU A 463 -24.29 7.39 -44.92
C GLU A 463 -25.27 8.43 -44.37
N GLY A 464 -25.43 9.52 -45.13
CA GLY A 464 -26.23 10.69 -44.74
C GLY A 464 -25.37 11.94 -44.51
N PRO A 465 -26.02 13.10 -44.28
CA PRO A 465 -25.33 14.31 -43.84
C PRO A 465 -24.90 14.20 -42.37
N ALA A 466 -23.94 15.04 -41.98
CA ALA A 466 -23.58 15.29 -40.58
C ALA A 466 -24.83 15.60 -39.73
N SER A 467 -25.06 14.84 -38.65
CA SER A 467 -26.29 14.90 -37.84
C SER A 467 -26.01 14.57 -36.38
N PHE A 468 -26.73 15.23 -35.46
CA PHE A 468 -26.69 14.90 -34.02
C PHE A 468 -27.18 13.48 -33.69
N GLU A 469 -27.76 12.76 -34.67
CA GLU A 469 -28.00 11.32 -34.61
C GLU A 469 -26.75 10.51 -34.23
N PHE A 470 -25.53 11.00 -34.46
CA PHE A 470 -24.27 10.42 -33.93
C PHE A 470 -24.36 10.05 -32.44
N VAL A 471 -25.02 10.89 -31.64
CA VAL A 471 -25.17 10.73 -30.18
C VAL A 471 -26.33 9.78 -29.81
N SER A 472 -27.13 9.34 -30.79
CA SER A 472 -28.22 8.37 -30.60
C SER A 472 -27.73 6.92 -30.60
N LEU A 473 -28.46 6.06 -29.88
CA LEU A 473 -28.15 4.63 -29.80
C LEU A 473 -28.23 3.93 -31.18
N GLY A 474 -29.26 4.22 -31.98
CA GLY A 474 -29.46 3.56 -33.27
C GLY A 474 -28.39 3.87 -34.33
N PHE A 475 -27.74 5.05 -34.25
CA PHE A 475 -26.55 5.33 -35.05
C PHE A 475 -25.35 4.53 -34.54
N GLN A 476 -25.15 4.50 -33.22
CA GLN A 476 -24.03 3.83 -32.57
C GLN A 476 -24.04 2.31 -32.77
N GLU A 477 -25.22 1.66 -32.68
CA GLU A 477 -25.39 0.23 -32.95
C GLU A 477 -25.09 -0.15 -34.41
N LYS A 478 -25.28 0.78 -35.35
CA LYS A 478 -25.05 0.56 -36.79
C LYS A 478 -23.62 0.86 -37.23
N ASN A 479 -23.07 2.00 -36.79
CA ASN A 479 -21.85 2.60 -37.36
C ASN A 479 -20.63 2.55 -36.41
N CYS A 480 -20.82 2.22 -35.13
CA CYS A 480 -19.78 2.24 -34.10
C CYS A 480 -19.58 0.86 -33.45
N ARG A 481 -18.48 0.68 -32.72
CA ARG A 481 -18.20 -0.50 -31.89
C ARG A 481 -17.61 -0.07 -30.55
N PHE A 482 -18.03 -0.69 -29.46
CA PHE A 482 -17.49 -0.43 -28.11
C PHE A 482 -16.68 -1.63 -27.63
N LEU A 483 -15.40 -1.41 -27.33
CA LEU A 483 -14.41 -2.44 -27.03
C LEU A 483 -14.11 -2.48 -25.53
N PHE A 484 -14.67 -3.48 -24.83
CA PHE A 484 -14.63 -3.64 -23.37
C PHE A 484 -13.35 -4.36 -22.89
N ASP A 485 -12.19 -3.79 -23.22
CA ASP A 485 -10.83 -4.30 -22.90
C ASP A 485 -10.56 -4.59 -21.42
N ASP A 486 -11.35 -4.02 -20.50
CA ASP A 486 -11.18 -4.20 -19.05
C ASP A 486 -11.93 -5.42 -18.49
N SER A 487 -12.69 -6.12 -19.34
CA SER A 487 -13.32 -7.39 -18.99
C SER A 487 -12.30 -8.54 -19.00
N GLY A 488 -11.73 -8.85 -17.83
CA GLY A 488 -10.64 -9.85 -17.68
C GLY A 488 -10.91 -11.24 -18.27
N LEU A 489 -12.18 -11.59 -18.49
CA LEU A 489 -12.66 -12.79 -19.19
C LEU A 489 -12.03 -13.04 -20.57
N LEU A 490 -11.52 -12.01 -21.26
CA LEU A 490 -10.93 -12.16 -22.60
C LEU A 490 -9.39 -12.20 -22.63
N LEU A 491 -8.70 -11.88 -21.53
CA LEU A 491 -7.24 -11.75 -21.53
C LEU A 491 -6.52 -12.47 -20.38
N SER A 492 -7.24 -13.06 -19.42
CA SER A 492 -6.64 -14.02 -18.48
C SER A 492 -6.51 -15.41 -19.12
N GLU A 493 -5.56 -15.56 -20.07
CA GLU A 493 -4.84 -16.84 -20.16
C GLU A 493 -4.40 -17.21 -18.74
N GLY A 494 -4.67 -18.44 -18.29
CA GLY A 494 -4.55 -18.88 -16.89
C GLY A 494 -3.10 -19.02 -16.35
N ARG A 495 -2.24 -18.07 -16.68
CA ARG A 495 -0.83 -17.97 -16.27
C ARG A 495 -0.71 -17.18 -14.96
N PRO A 496 0.30 -17.46 -14.12
CA PRO A 496 0.56 -16.71 -12.90
C PRO A 496 0.96 -15.25 -13.18
N SER A 497 0.93 -14.39 -12.16
CA SER A 497 1.44 -13.01 -12.30
C SER A 497 2.94 -12.99 -12.55
N VAL A 498 3.46 -11.88 -13.10
CA VAL A 498 4.91 -11.69 -13.36
C VAL A 498 5.76 -11.98 -12.13
N ARG A 499 5.32 -11.55 -10.93
CA ARG A 499 6.06 -11.74 -9.68
C ARG A 499 6.08 -13.20 -9.24
N GLU A 500 4.97 -13.92 -9.41
CA GLU A 500 4.87 -15.35 -9.13
C GLU A 500 5.68 -16.17 -10.14
N TRP A 501 5.61 -15.85 -11.44
CA TRP A 501 6.41 -16.47 -12.49
C TRP A 501 7.91 -16.25 -12.29
N ILE A 502 8.35 -15.04 -11.94
CA ILE A 502 9.76 -14.76 -11.57
C ILE A 502 10.17 -15.62 -10.37
N LYS A 503 9.33 -15.71 -9.33
CA LYS A 503 9.58 -16.54 -8.14
C LYS A 503 9.64 -18.03 -8.47
N GLU A 504 8.81 -18.49 -9.41
CA GLU A 504 8.80 -19.86 -9.94
C GLU A 504 10.07 -20.14 -10.76
N LYS A 505 10.45 -19.31 -11.73
CA LYS A 505 11.65 -19.56 -12.55
C LYS A 505 12.95 -19.40 -11.74
N ASN A 506 13.00 -18.46 -10.80
CA ASN A 506 14.09 -18.39 -9.83
C ASN A 506 14.08 -19.52 -8.79
N ALA A 507 13.00 -20.30 -8.66
CA ALA A 507 13.00 -21.52 -7.86
C ALA A 507 13.96 -22.59 -8.42
N PHE A 508 14.25 -22.54 -9.72
CA PHE A 508 15.20 -23.41 -10.42
C PHE A 508 16.66 -22.94 -10.32
N LEU A 509 16.94 -21.79 -9.70
CA LEU A 509 18.29 -21.25 -9.54
C LEU A 509 19.20 -22.19 -8.73
N ARG A 510 20.36 -22.54 -9.31
CA ARG A 510 21.32 -23.51 -8.76
C ARG A 510 22.76 -23.06 -9.01
N SER A 511 23.72 -23.66 -8.30
CA SER A 511 25.13 -23.58 -8.70
C SER A 511 25.30 -24.23 -10.07
N GLY A 512 25.95 -23.52 -11.00
CA GLY A 512 26.06 -23.91 -12.41
C GLY A 512 24.90 -23.45 -13.29
N SER A 513 23.84 -22.86 -12.74
CA SER A 513 22.83 -22.16 -13.55
C SER A 513 23.40 -20.87 -14.14
N ARG A 514 22.96 -20.54 -15.34
CA ARG A 514 23.19 -19.26 -16.00
C ARG A 514 22.08 -18.30 -15.61
N VAL A 515 22.47 -17.10 -15.20
CA VAL A 515 21.62 -16.12 -14.54
C VAL A 515 21.86 -14.77 -15.18
N LEU A 516 20.81 -14.10 -15.66
CA LEU A 516 20.90 -12.70 -15.99
C LEU A 516 20.80 -11.91 -14.68
N VAL A 517 21.72 -10.98 -14.44
CA VAL A 517 21.76 -10.18 -13.21
C VAL A 517 21.74 -8.69 -13.55
N SER A 518 20.88 -7.92 -12.89
CA SER A 518 20.97 -6.46 -12.82
C SER A 518 21.78 -6.11 -11.58
N TRP A 519 23.04 -5.71 -11.77
CA TRP A 519 23.94 -5.49 -10.65
C TRP A 519 23.49 -4.33 -9.76
N TYR A 520 22.95 -3.25 -10.34
CA TYR A 520 22.42 -2.12 -9.57
C TYR A 520 21.16 -2.48 -8.75
N GLY A 521 20.37 -3.46 -9.21
CA GLY A 521 19.20 -3.98 -8.49
C GLY A 521 19.50 -5.15 -7.53
N LEU A 522 20.78 -5.49 -7.32
CA LEU A 522 21.20 -6.61 -6.47
C LEU A 522 22.33 -6.26 -5.49
N MET A 523 23.28 -5.40 -5.88
CA MET A 523 24.46 -5.06 -5.07
C MET A 523 24.12 -4.06 -3.96
N THR A 524 24.06 -4.56 -2.71
CA THR A 524 23.97 -3.79 -1.47
C THR A 524 25.24 -3.98 -0.64
N ASP A 525 25.37 -3.24 0.46
CA ASP A 525 26.40 -3.45 1.47
C ASP A 525 26.30 -4.82 2.17
N HIS A 526 25.14 -5.49 2.12
CA HIS A 526 24.96 -6.86 2.63
C HIS A 526 25.23 -7.94 1.58
N THR A 527 24.80 -7.75 0.32
CA THR A 527 25.00 -8.74 -0.75
C THR A 527 26.38 -8.63 -1.42
N ALA A 528 26.99 -7.44 -1.45
CA ALA A 528 28.23 -7.14 -2.15
C ALA A 528 29.22 -6.30 -1.29
N PRO A 529 29.56 -6.71 -0.04
CA PRO A 529 30.37 -5.93 0.91
C PRO A 529 31.82 -5.63 0.46
N GLY A 530 32.29 -6.22 -0.63
CA GLY A 530 33.57 -5.86 -1.26
C GLY A 530 33.50 -4.59 -2.14
N ALA A 531 32.31 -4.25 -2.65
CA ALA A 531 32.07 -3.17 -3.60
C ALA A 531 31.20 -2.04 -3.03
N CYS A 532 30.22 -2.41 -2.21
CA CYS A 532 29.29 -1.53 -1.51
C CYS A 532 29.61 -1.48 -0.01
N PHE A 533 29.45 -0.32 0.60
CA PHE A 533 29.77 -0.09 2.02
C PHE A 533 28.63 0.65 2.72
N PRO A 534 28.36 0.40 4.01
CA PRO A 534 27.33 1.14 4.74
C PRO A 534 27.65 2.64 4.77
N SER A 535 26.62 3.47 4.62
CA SER A 535 26.74 4.92 4.72
C SER A 535 26.99 5.37 6.17
N ARG A 536 27.40 6.63 6.35
CA ARG A 536 27.35 7.33 7.65
C ARG A 536 25.98 7.96 7.95
N SER A 537 25.02 7.83 7.04
CA SER A 537 23.62 8.23 7.21
C SER A 537 22.71 7.01 7.26
N ASP A 538 21.70 7.03 8.13
CA ASP A 538 20.79 5.90 8.44
C ASP A 538 19.88 5.44 7.28
N ARG A 539 20.16 5.86 6.03
CA ARG A 539 19.28 5.66 4.86
C ARG A 539 20.03 5.29 3.58
N GLY A 540 21.11 4.51 3.66
CA GLY A 540 21.68 3.92 2.44
C GLY A 540 23.07 3.29 2.55
N PHE A 541 23.60 2.93 1.39
CA PHE A 541 24.95 2.40 1.20
C PHE A 541 25.67 3.14 0.06
N GLU A 542 27.00 3.10 0.08
CA GLU A 542 27.90 3.74 -0.87
C GLU A 542 28.51 2.69 -1.81
N MET A 543 28.04 2.63 -3.06
CA MET A 543 28.64 1.79 -4.11
C MET A 543 29.90 2.48 -4.68
N ARG A 544 31.05 2.23 -4.04
CA ARG A 544 32.35 2.81 -4.45
C ARG A 544 32.92 2.16 -5.71
N TYR A 545 32.76 0.85 -5.83
CA TYR A 545 33.16 0.10 -7.02
C TYR A 545 31.89 -0.27 -7.80
N ARG A 546 31.78 0.26 -9.02
CA ARG A 546 30.58 0.13 -9.86
C ARG A 546 30.79 -0.99 -10.90
N PRO A 547 29.73 -1.72 -11.27
CA PRO A 547 29.81 -2.76 -12.30
C PRO A 547 30.12 -2.16 -13.68
N LEU A 548 31.04 -2.76 -14.44
CA LEU A 548 31.42 -2.31 -15.79
C LEU A 548 30.29 -2.45 -16.81
N ARG A 549 29.41 -3.45 -16.62
CA ARG A 549 28.18 -3.65 -17.41
C ARG A 549 27.00 -3.61 -16.44
N PRO A 550 25.95 -2.80 -16.64
CA PRO A 550 24.83 -2.75 -15.69
C PRO A 550 24.04 -4.07 -15.55
N VAL A 551 23.91 -4.80 -16.67
CA VAL A 551 23.20 -6.08 -16.78
C VAL A 551 24.04 -7.04 -17.62
N GLU A 552 24.30 -8.26 -17.13
CA GLU A 552 25.03 -9.29 -17.89
C GLU A 552 24.67 -10.72 -17.46
N PRO A 553 24.84 -11.73 -18.34
CA PRO A 553 24.65 -13.14 -18.01
C PRO A 553 25.89 -13.71 -17.30
N VAL A 554 25.70 -14.26 -16.11
CA VAL A 554 26.75 -14.87 -15.27
C VAL A 554 26.40 -16.29 -14.84
N ILE A 555 27.40 -17.05 -14.40
CA ILE A 555 27.23 -18.38 -13.85
C ILE A 555 27.14 -18.26 -12.32
N ALA A 556 26.04 -18.73 -11.76
CA ALA A 556 25.88 -18.84 -10.31
C ALA A 556 26.79 -19.95 -9.74
N TYR A 557 27.37 -19.74 -8.57
CA TYR A 557 28.13 -20.76 -7.84
C TYR A 557 27.71 -20.81 -6.37
N ARG A 558 27.79 -21.98 -5.75
CA ARG A 558 27.57 -22.14 -4.31
C ARG A 558 28.83 -21.84 -3.53
N ASP A 559 28.68 -21.09 -2.45
CA ASP A 559 29.69 -20.96 -1.40
C ASP A 559 28.99 -21.02 -0.03
N GLY A 560 29.44 -21.92 0.84
CA GLY A 560 28.73 -22.29 2.07
C GLY A 560 27.27 -22.74 1.84
N ALA A 561 26.32 -22.02 2.44
CA ALA A 561 24.88 -22.29 2.33
C ALA A 561 24.20 -21.57 1.15
N GLU A 562 24.83 -20.53 0.60
CA GLU A 562 24.18 -19.57 -0.30
C GLU A 562 24.71 -19.68 -1.75
N LEU A 563 24.04 -18.98 -2.67
CA LEU A 563 24.46 -18.83 -4.06
C LEU A 563 25.01 -17.43 -4.31
N TYR A 564 26.06 -17.36 -5.11
CA TYR A 564 26.81 -16.16 -5.44
C TYR A 564 27.08 -16.08 -6.94
N ALA A 565 27.36 -14.87 -7.41
CA ALA A 565 27.97 -14.61 -8.72
C ALA A 565 29.12 -13.61 -8.56
N ASN A 566 29.93 -13.46 -9.61
CA ASN A 566 31.00 -12.46 -9.63
C ASN A 566 30.63 -11.33 -10.61
N ALA A 567 30.75 -10.10 -10.15
CA ALA A 567 30.58 -8.89 -10.96
C ALA A 567 31.96 -8.28 -11.25
N GLU A 568 32.22 -7.89 -12.50
CA GLU A 568 33.42 -7.11 -12.81
C GLU A 568 33.18 -5.64 -12.45
N VAL A 569 33.85 -5.16 -11.41
CA VAL A 569 33.66 -3.82 -10.86
C VAL A 569 34.93 -2.98 -10.98
N SER A 570 34.76 -1.67 -11.16
CA SER A 570 35.83 -0.66 -11.20
C SER A 570 35.48 0.54 -10.32
N GLY A 571 36.49 1.17 -9.72
CA GLY A 571 36.32 2.44 -9.01
C GLY A 571 37.51 2.81 -8.14
N TYR A 572 37.36 3.94 -7.45
CA TYR A 572 38.43 4.57 -6.67
C TYR A 572 38.54 3.97 -5.26
N SER A 573 39.78 3.67 -4.87
CA SER A 573 40.12 3.37 -3.48
C SER A 573 40.08 4.63 -2.60
N ARG A 574 40.08 4.46 -1.27
CA ARG A 574 40.24 5.59 -0.31
C ARG A 574 41.58 6.32 -0.42
N LEU A 575 42.54 5.81 -1.20
CA LEU A 575 43.85 6.41 -1.43
C LEU A 575 43.94 7.14 -2.78
N GLY A 576 42.86 7.11 -3.59
CA GLY A 576 42.80 7.73 -4.92
C GLY A 576 43.10 6.77 -6.07
N ASP A 577 43.73 5.62 -5.81
CA ASP A 577 44.05 4.64 -6.86
C ASP A 577 42.79 4.04 -7.49
N ASP A 578 42.72 4.05 -8.83
CA ASP A 578 41.76 3.29 -9.63
C ASP A 578 42.03 1.79 -9.50
N ARG A 579 40.98 1.00 -9.25
CA ARG A 579 41.09 -0.46 -9.16
C ARG A 579 39.88 -1.16 -9.77
N SER A 580 40.17 -2.12 -10.67
CA SER A 580 39.20 -3.12 -11.13
C SER A 580 39.42 -4.47 -10.45
N PHE A 581 38.34 -5.19 -10.13
CA PHE A 581 38.39 -6.56 -9.61
C PHE A 581 37.05 -7.29 -9.78
N GLN A 582 37.05 -8.60 -9.54
CA GLN A 582 35.85 -9.43 -9.50
C GLN A 582 35.24 -9.37 -8.08
N ALA A 583 34.13 -8.66 -7.93
CA ALA A 583 33.38 -8.58 -6.68
C ALA A 583 32.44 -9.78 -6.54
N LYS A 584 32.52 -10.50 -5.41
CA LYS A 584 31.57 -11.56 -5.06
C LYS A 584 30.26 -10.94 -4.57
N VAL A 585 29.15 -11.30 -5.21
CA VAL A 585 27.78 -10.77 -4.96
C VAL A 585 26.84 -11.93 -4.63
N ARG A 586 26.08 -11.82 -3.53
CA ARG A 586 25.07 -12.81 -3.11
C ARG A 586 23.83 -12.75 -4.01
N LEU A 587 23.38 -13.89 -4.51
CA LEU A 587 22.17 -14.01 -5.34
C LEU A 587 20.90 -14.07 -4.49
N THR A 588 20.66 -13.01 -3.72
CA THR A 588 19.43 -12.78 -2.93
C THR A 588 19.06 -11.31 -3.08
N LYS A 589 17.89 -10.98 -3.65
CA LYS A 589 17.40 -9.61 -3.53
C LYS A 589 16.85 -9.42 -2.11
N GLU A 590 17.38 -8.43 -1.40
CA GLU A 590 16.82 -7.95 -0.15
C GLU A 590 15.63 -7.03 -0.50
N GLU A 591 14.41 -7.49 -0.24
CA GLU A 591 13.19 -6.72 -0.51
C GLU A 591 13.07 -5.54 0.48
N LYS A 592 13.74 -4.43 0.18
CA LYS A 592 13.54 -3.16 0.87
C LYS A 592 12.16 -2.61 0.46
N PRO A 593 11.33 -2.04 1.38
CA PRO A 593 9.96 -1.55 1.09
C PRO A 593 9.82 -0.40 0.06
N TRP A 594 10.92 -0.04 -0.58
CA TRP A 594 11.05 1.08 -1.53
C TRP A 594 11.77 0.64 -2.82
N ASP A 595 12.31 -0.59 -2.88
CA ASP A 595 13.13 -1.11 -3.97
C ASP A 595 12.31 -2.08 -4.84
N HIS A 596 11.23 -1.55 -5.41
CA HIS A 596 10.29 -2.27 -6.28
C HIS A 596 10.53 -2.01 -7.77
N GLU A 597 11.56 -1.22 -8.13
CA GLU A 597 11.75 -0.72 -9.49
C GLU A 597 12.66 -1.57 -10.39
N GLN A 598 13.41 -2.54 -9.85
CA GLN A 598 14.32 -3.38 -10.65
C GLN A 598 14.33 -4.85 -10.22
N LEU A 599 14.27 -5.76 -11.19
CA LEU A 599 14.51 -7.18 -11.03
C LEU A 599 16.01 -7.45 -10.87
N GLY A 600 16.42 -7.90 -9.69
CA GLY A 600 17.84 -8.17 -9.39
C GLY A 600 18.44 -9.31 -10.22
N TYR A 601 17.70 -10.41 -10.44
CA TYR A 601 18.17 -11.52 -11.27
C TYR A 601 17.06 -12.45 -11.80
N LEU A 602 17.39 -13.24 -12.83
CA LEU A 602 16.53 -14.27 -13.42
C LEU A 602 17.35 -15.48 -13.89
N CYS A 603 16.95 -16.69 -13.49
CA CYS A 603 17.54 -17.94 -13.95
C CYS A 603 17.19 -18.22 -15.43
N LEU A 604 18.12 -17.99 -16.34
CA LEU A 604 17.91 -18.10 -17.79
C LEU A 604 17.62 -19.54 -18.23
N ASP A 605 18.20 -20.53 -17.56
CA ASP A 605 18.00 -21.95 -17.90
C ASP A 605 16.56 -22.45 -17.69
N ALA A 606 15.72 -21.71 -16.96
CA ALA A 606 14.32 -22.08 -16.69
C ALA A 606 13.28 -21.25 -17.47
N VAL A 607 13.75 -20.39 -18.38
CA VAL A 607 12.93 -19.38 -19.07
C VAL A 607 12.81 -19.70 -20.56
N THR A 608 11.60 -19.60 -21.10
CA THR A 608 11.32 -19.79 -22.53
C THR A 608 11.20 -18.45 -23.25
N GLU A 609 11.45 -18.45 -24.57
CA GLU A 609 11.14 -17.29 -25.41
C GLU A 609 9.63 -16.96 -25.38
N SER A 610 8.77 -17.98 -25.42
CA SER A 610 7.31 -17.80 -25.42
C SER A 610 6.79 -17.12 -24.15
N ASP A 611 7.35 -17.41 -22.97
CA ASP A 611 6.98 -16.72 -21.72
C ASP A 611 7.45 -15.26 -21.75
N LEU A 612 8.71 -15.00 -22.13
CA LEU A 612 9.24 -13.64 -22.23
C LEU A 612 8.44 -12.78 -23.21
N VAL A 613 8.08 -13.32 -24.38
CA VAL A 613 7.26 -12.63 -25.39
C VAL A 613 5.83 -12.43 -24.89
N PHE A 614 5.23 -13.39 -24.19
CA PHE A 614 3.88 -13.22 -23.60
C PHE A 614 3.85 -12.06 -22.60
N TYR A 615 4.66 -12.12 -21.54
CA TYR A 615 4.60 -11.11 -20.47
C TYR A 615 5.17 -9.74 -20.88
N LEU A 616 6.03 -9.68 -21.92
CA LEU A 616 6.47 -8.41 -22.52
C LEU A 616 5.30 -7.68 -23.20
N ASN A 617 4.42 -8.38 -23.91
CA ASN A 617 3.33 -7.76 -24.65
C ASN A 617 2.07 -7.54 -23.78
N ASN A 618 1.82 -8.42 -22.80
CA ASN A 618 0.62 -8.41 -21.96
C ASN A 618 0.42 -7.09 -21.18
N ARG A 619 -0.59 -6.29 -21.57
CA ARG A 619 -0.98 -5.01 -20.94
C ARG A 619 -1.31 -5.10 -19.44
N ALA A 620 -1.70 -6.26 -18.90
CA ALA A 620 -1.91 -6.42 -17.46
C ALA A 620 -0.60 -6.60 -16.69
N SER A 621 0.44 -7.13 -17.34
CA SER A 621 1.78 -7.28 -16.78
C SER A 621 2.58 -5.98 -16.79
N ARG A 622 2.37 -5.14 -17.81
CA ARG A 622 3.16 -3.91 -18.06
C ARG A 622 2.98 -2.78 -17.04
N SER A 623 2.14 -2.93 -16.01
CA SER A 623 2.14 -2.02 -14.85
C SER A 623 3.53 -1.90 -14.21
N ASP A 624 4.23 -3.03 -14.15
CA ASP A 624 5.53 -3.16 -13.49
C ASP A 624 6.68 -3.03 -14.51
N HIS A 625 6.47 -2.39 -15.66
CA HIS A 625 7.42 -2.46 -16.79
C HIS A 625 8.86 -2.05 -16.46
N LEU A 626 9.06 -1.07 -15.55
CA LEU A 626 10.40 -0.68 -15.09
C LEU A 626 11.15 -1.83 -14.39
N LEU A 627 10.42 -2.66 -13.62
CA LEU A 627 10.97 -3.82 -12.91
C LEU A 627 11.66 -4.78 -13.88
N TYR A 628 11.08 -4.99 -15.07
CA TYR A 628 11.40 -6.16 -15.87
C TYR A 628 11.70 -5.92 -17.36
N ILE A 629 11.10 -4.95 -18.06
CA ILE A 629 11.14 -4.93 -19.54
C ILE A 629 12.56 -4.75 -20.08
N ARG A 630 13.33 -3.80 -19.55
CA ARG A 630 14.74 -3.57 -19.93
C ARG A 630 15.53 -4.88 -19.83
N PHE A 631 15.42 -5.50 -18.67
CA PHE A 631 16.08 -6.73 -18.29
C PHE A 631 15.60 -7.95 -19.12
N TRP A 632 14.32 -8.03 -19.50
CA TRP A 632 13.79 -9.06 -20.39
C TRP A 632 14.14 -8.85 -21.86
N LYS A 633 14.33 -7.61 -22.35
CA LYS A 633 14.92 -7.38 -23.68
C LYS A 633 16.34 -7.98 -23.74
N HIS A 634 17.13 -7.85 -22.68
CA HIS A 634 18.42 -8.53 -22.54
C HIS A 634 18.27 -10.07 -22.46
N ALA A 635 17.33 -10.59 -21.66
CA ALA A 635 17.09 -12.04 -21.55
C ALA A 635 16.66 -12.66 -22.88
N LEU A 636 15.70 -12.05 -23.57
CA LEU A 636 15.17 -12.50 -24.86
C LEU A 636 16.24 -12.47 -25.95
N LYS A 637 17.10 -11.43 -25.98
CA LYS A 637 18.25 -11.37 -26.89
C LYS A 637 19.23 -12.51 -26.64
N PHE A 638 19.49 -12.86 -25.38
CA PHE A 638 20.37 -13.99 -25.02
C PHE A 638 19.75 -15.34 -25.41
N VAL A 639 18.49 -15.60 -25.00
CA VAL A 639 17.77 -16.85 -25.26
C VAL A 639 17.60 -17.10 -26.77
N ARG A 640 17.33 -16.06 -27.57
CA ARG A 640 17.29 -16.16 -29.04
C ARG A 640 18.64 -16.54 -29.66
N ALA A 641 19.71 -15.87 -29.25
CA ALA A 641 21.05 -16.16 -29.76
C ALA A 641 21.50 -17.58 -29.40
N GLU A 642 21.17 -18.05 -28.20
CA GLU A 642 21.37 -19.42 -27.74
C GLU A 642 20.53 -20.43 -28.56
N ALA A 643 19.23 -20.19 -28.73
CA ALA A 643 18.35 -21.10 -29.46
C ALA A 643 18.81 -21.32 -30.91
N VAL A 644 19.31 -20.27 -31.57
CA VAL A 644 19.91 -20.36 -32.91
C VAL A 644 21.22 -21.17 -32.89
N ALA A 645 22.10 -20.93 -31.92
CA ALA A 645 23.39 -21.62 -31.81
C ALA A 645 23.24 -23.11 -31.46
N GLU A 646 22.23 -23.48 -30.68
CA GLU A 646 22.00 -24.86 -30.22
C GLU A 646 21.04 -25.68 -31.10
N ALA A 647 20.44 -25.07 -32.14
CA ALA A 647 19.36 -25.65 -32.93
C ALA A 647 19.68 -27.05 -33.51
N ASP A 648 20.86 -27.23 -34.11
CA ASP A 648 21.25 -28.52 -34.70
C ASP A 648 21.40 -29.62 -33.64
N THR A 649 22.10 -29.32 -32.54
CA THR A 649 22.29 -30.24 -31.41
C THR A 649 20.95 -30.61 -30.78
N ARG A 650 20.04 -29.65 -30.59
CA ARG A 650 18.70 -29.90 -30.02
C ARG A 650 17.83 -30.76 -30.94
N ARG A 651 17.82 -30.48 -32.25
CA ARG A 651 17.15 -31.31 -33.26
C ARG A 651 17.63 -32.76 -33.20
N ARG A 652 18.94 -33.00 -33.21
CA ARG A 652 19.53 -34.36 -33.14
C ARG A 652 19.15 -35.11 -31.86
N LEU A 653 18.95 -34.41 -30.74
CA LEU A 653 18.50 -35.03 -29.49
C LEU A 653 17.01 -35.44 -29.55
N VAL A 654 16.17 -34.68 -30.25
CA VAL A 654 14.77 -35.06 -30.52
C VAL A 654 14.71 -36.24 -31.51
N GLU A 655 15.52 -36.21 -32.58
CA GLU A 655 15.67 -37.33 -33.52
C GLU A 655 16.10 -38.61 -32.80
N ALA A 656 17.11 -38.55 -31.92
CA ALA A 656 17.55 -39.70 -31.13
C ALA A 656 16.50 -40.27 -30.15
N LEU A 657 15.54 -39.45 -29.68
CA LEU A 657 14.40 -39.93 -28.88
C LEU A 657 13.35 -40.65 -29.72
N ALA A 658 13.16 -40.24 -30.97
CA ALA A 658 12.28 -40.90 -31.94
C ALA A 658 12.90 -42.22 -32.42
N ASP A 659 14.17 -42.22 -32.83
CA ASP A 659 14.92 -43.42 -33.25
C ASP A 659 15.01 -44.46 -32.13
N GLY A 660 15.16 -44.02 -30.87
CA GLY A 660 15.13 -44.89 -29.70
C GLY A 660 13.74 -45.41 -29.33
N ASN A 661 12.67 -44.94 -29.99
CA ASN A 661 11.25 -45.17 -29.64
C ASN A 661 10.93 -44.82 -28.17
N ILE A 662 11.47 -43.71 -27.68
CA ILE A 662 11.37 -43.26 -26.29
C ILE A 662 10.30 -42.17 -26.14
N ALA A 663 10.33 -41.16 -27.00
CA ALA A 663 9.39 -40.04 -27.00
C ALA A 663 9.38 -39.33 -28.36
N THR A 664 8.24 -38.73 -28.71
CA THR A 664 8.05 -37.97 -29.96
C THR A 664 7.23 -36.70 -29.68
N GLY A 665 7.37 -35.68 -30.54
CA GLY A 665 6.66 -34.40 -30.39
C GLY A 665 7.06 -33.63 -29.13
N SER A 666 6.13 -32.86 -28.55
CA SER A 666 6.37 -31.98 -27.40
C SER A 666 6.99 -32.69 -26.18
N LYS A 667 6.64 -33.97 -25.94
CA LYS A 667 7.25 -34.76 -24.85
C LYS A 667 8.76 -34.96 -25.05
N ALA A 668 9.22 -35.08 -26.30
CA ALA A 668 10.64 -35.16 -26.60
C ALA A 668 11.35 -33.82 -26.36
N GLU A 669 10.74 -32.70 -26.75
CA GLU A 669 11.27 -31.34 -26.54
C GLU A 669 11.38 -30.99 -25.05
N GLU A 670 10.40 -31.40 -24.23
CA GLU A 670 10.43 -31.26 -22.77
C GLU A 670 11.56 -32.09 -22.15
N LEU A 671 11.69 -33.37 -22.54
CA LEU A 671 12.76 -34.25 -22.06
C LEU A 671 14.15 -33.75 -22.43
N VAL A 672 14.35 -33.27 -23.66
CA VAL A 672 15.59 -32.61 -24.10
C VAL A 672 15.85 -31.37 -23.24
N SER A 673 14.85 -30.52 -23.02
CA SER A 673 15.02 -29.31 -22.21
C SER A 673 15.39 -29.62 -20.76
N ARG A 674 14.70 -30.57 -20.12
CA ARG A 674 15.01 -31.03 -18.74
C ARG A 674 16.43 -31.62 -18.63
N ALA A 675 16.86 -32.42 -19.62
CA ALA A 675 18.21 -32.98 -19.67
C ALA A 675 19.29 -31.93 -19.88
N VAL A 676 19.08 -30.97 -20.78
CA VAL A 676 20.03 -29.88 -21.06
C VAL A 676 20.23 -29.01 -19.81
N ILE A 677 19.16 -28.67 -19.08
CA ILE A 677 19.25 -27.91 -17.81
C ILE A 677 20.09 -28.67 -16.78
N ALA A 678 19.83 -29.97 -16.58
CA ALA A 678 20.55 -30.80 -15.61
C ALA A 678 22.03 -30.99 -16.00
N TRP A 679 22.32 -31.15 -17.29
CA TRP A 679 23.68 -31.23 -17.83
C TRP A 679 24.46 -29.92 -17.63
N ARG A 680 23.87 -28.76 -17.97
CA ARG A 680 24.53 -27.45 -17.78
C ARG A 680 24.86 -27.18 -16.32
N ALA A 681 23.95 -27.49 -15.40
CA ALA A 681 24.20 -27.33 -13.96
C ALA A 681 25.42 -28.14 -13.49
N ALA A 682 25.61 -29.37 -14.00
CA ALA A 682 26.80 -30.17 -13.72
C ALA A 682 28.07 -29.62 -14.38
N GLN A 683 27.97 -29.11 -15.62
CA GLN A 683 29.08 -28.52 -16.38
C GLN A 683 29.27 -27.01 -16.14
N ARG A 684 28.81 -26.49 -14.99
CA ARG A 684 28.97 -25.08 -14.55
C ARG A 684 28.51 -24.05 -15.60
N GLY A 685 27.38 -24.29 -16.25
CA GLY A 685 26.80 -23.35 -17.22
C GLY A 685 27.51 -23.32 -18.57
N ALA A 686 28.25 -24.36 -18.93
CA ALA A 686 28.78 -24.53 -20.28
C ALA A 686 27.67 -24.46 -21.36
N THR A 687 28.01 -23.93 -22.54
CA THR A 687 27.15 -24.01 -23.73
C THR A 687 27.00 -25.47 -24.19
N LEU A 688 25.87 -25.81 -24.84
CA LEU A 688 25.81 -27.10 -25.52
C LEU A 688 26.90 -27.18 -26.60
N PRO A 689 27.66 -28.28 -26.69
CA PRO A 689 28.64 -28.45 -27.73
C PRO A 689 27.95 -28.69 -29.08
N VAL A 690 28.60 -28.21 -30.14
CA VAL A 690 28.17 -28.35 -31.55
C VAL A 690 28.86 -29.58 -32.16
N PHE A 691 28.26 -30.15 -33.20
CA PHE A 691 28.86 -31.25 -33.99
C PHE A 691 29.89 -30.71 -34.98
N GLU A 692 31.16 -31.02 -34.77
CA GLU A 692 32.23 -30.70 -35.73
C GLU A 692 32.36 -31.82 -36.77
N GLY A 693 32.17 -31.49 -38.05
CA GLY A 693 32.27 -32.45 -39.16
C GLY A 693 31.29 -33.63 -39.10
N GLY A 694 30.21 -33.54 -38.31
CA GLY A 694 29.29 -34.64 -38.03
C GLY A 694 29.74 -35.58 -36.90
N THR A 695 30.88 -35.32 -36.26
CA THR A 695 31.37 -36.11 -35.11
C THR A 695 30.58 -35.77 -33.85
N PRO A 696 30.06 -36.76 -33.08
CA PRO A 696 29.36 -36.48 -31.83
C PRO A 696 30.32 -35.94 -30.75
N PRO A 697 29.97 -34.85 -30.05
CA PRO A 697 30.82 -34.28 -29.01
C PRO A 697 30.90 -35.19 -27.77
N ALA A 698 31.97 -35.07 -26.97
CA ALA A 698 32.20 -35.94 -25.80
C ALA A 698 31.04 -35.94 -24.77
N ALA A 699 30.27 -34.85 -24.70
CA ALA A 699 29.08 -34.74 -23.83
C ALA A 699 27.85 -35.48 -24.36
N TRP A 700 27.81 -35.86 -25.64
CA TRP A 700 26.66 -36.45 -26.33
C TRP A 700 26.08 -37.64 -25.59
N LYS A 701 26.94 -38.58 -25.16
CA LYS A 701 26.52 -39.73 -24.37
C LYS A 701 25.88 -39.33 -23.03
N SER A 702 26.42 -38.32 -22.33
CA SER A 702 25.86 -37.85 -21.05
C SER A 702 24.47 -37.24 -21.20
N LEU A 703 24.20 -36.57 -22.33
CA LEU A 703 22.88 -36.03 -22.67
C LEU A 703 21.89 -37.15 -22.98
N LEU A 704 22.27 -38.13 -23.82
CA LEU A 704 21.44 -39.30 -24.11
C LEU A 704 21.16 -40.16 -22.87
N ASP A 705 22.18 -40.44 -22.05
CA ASP A 705 22.04 -41.18 -20.79
C ASP A 705 21.08 -40.43 -19.83
N GLN A 706 21.13 -39.09 -19.76
CA GLN A 706 20.17 -38.28 -18.98
C GLN A 706 18.76 -38.35 -19.55
N MET A 707 18.58 -38.18 -20.87
CA MET A 707 17.27 -38.25 -21.52
C MET A 707 16.62 -39.62 -21.36
N PHE A 708 17.37 -40.71 -21.51
CA PHE A 708 16.90 -42.07 -21.25
C PHE A 708 16.57 -42.31 -19.77
N MET A 709 17.31 -41.68 -18.85
CA MET A 709 17.00 -41.75 -17.42
C MET A 709 15.71 -41.00 -17.07
N LEU A 710 15.51 -39.78 -17.58
CA LEU A 710 14.32 -38.95 -17.37
C LEU A 710 13.07 -39.51 -18.07
N ALA A 711 13.21 -40.05 -19.28
CA ALA A 711 12.07 -40.63 -20.01
C ALA A 711 11.53 -41.92 -19.38
N ASN A 712 12.39 -42.62 -18.63
CA ASN A 712 12.02 -43.76 -17.80
C ASN A 712 11.83 -43.35 -16.31
N GLU A 713 11.31 -42.14 -16.07
CA GLU A 713 10.67 -41.77 -14.80
C GLU A 713 9.39 -42.60 -14.63
N GLY A 714 9.45 -43.61 -13.77
CA GLY A 714 8.34 -44.52 -13.50
C GLY A 714 8.58 -45.38 -12.27
N ASP A 715 7.49 -45.79 -11.61
CA ASP A 715 7.48 -46.31 -10.24
C ASP A 715 8.43 -47.49 -10.01
N SER A 716 8.62 -48.33 -11.03
CA SER A 716 9.54 -49.49 -10.99
C SER A 716 10.96 -49.13 -10.52
N ARG A 717 11.50 -47.95 -10.91
CA ARG A 717 12.83 -47.52 -10.45
C ARG A 717 12.83 -46.97 -9.03
N THR A 718 11.77 -46.26 -8.64
CA THR A 718 11.56 -45.79 -7.27
C THR A 718 11.45 -46.96 -6.30
N VAL A 719 10.63 -47.96 -6.63
CA VAL A 719 10.46 -49.21 -5.87
C VAL A 719 11.75 -50.01 -5.77
N GLN A 720 12.54 -50.10 -6.85
CA GLN A 720 13.86 -50.77 -6.80
C GLN A 720 14.86 -50.04 -5.90
N ALA A 721 14.91 -48.71 -5.94
CA ALA A 721 15.80 -47.92 -5.08
C ALA A 721 15.37 -47.96 -3.61
N GLU A 722 14.06 -47.93 -3.33
CA GLU A 722 13.49 -48.11 -1.99
C GLU A 722 13.79 -49.49 -1.43
N ALA A 723 13.55 -50.56 -2.20
CA ALA A 723 13.86 -51.93 -1.78
C ALA A 723 15.35 -52.11 -1.49
N PHE A 724 16.23 -51.47 -2.27
CA PHE A 724 17.68 -51.47 -2.03
C PHE A 724 18.04 -50.77 -0.70
N VAL A 725 17.51 -49.57 -0.45
CA VAL A 725 17.81 -48.80 0.78
C VAL A 725 17.22 -49.47 2.03
N ARG A 726 16.00 -50.01 1.95
CA ARG A 726 15.40 -50.79 3.06
C ARG A 726 16.17 -52.08 3.34
N ALA A 727 16.73 -52.75 2.33
CA ALA A 727 17.60 -53.91 2.51
C ALA A 727 18.96 -53.58 3.17
N LEU A 728 19.37 -52.31 3.18
CA LEU A 728 20.52 -51.80 3.95
C LEU A 728 20.16 -51.39 5.38
N GLY A 729 18.90 -51.55 5.81
CA GLY A 729 18.43 -51.14 7.14
C GLY A 729 18.21 -49.62 7.29
N LEU A 730 18.16 -48.88 6.18
CA LEU A 730 18.00 -47.42 6.16
C LEU A 730 16.61 -47.03 5.65
N ALA A 731 16.14 -45.81 5.98
CA ALA A 731 14.89 -45.27 5.45
C ALA A 731 15.17 -44.33 4.25
N PRO A 732 14.50 -44.51 3.09
CA PRO A 732 14.69 -43.63 1.94
C PRO A 732 14.04 -42.25 2.17
N LEU A 733 14.74 -41.19 1.77
CA LEU A 733 14.26 -39.80 1.90
C LEU A 733 14.04 -39.14 0.53
N ARG A 734 15.01 -39.23 -0.39
CA ARG A 734 14.89 -38.61 -1.72
C ARG A 734 15.71 -39.33 -2.78
N LEU A 735 15.09 -39.64 -3.92
CA LEU A 735 15.73 -40.21 -5.11
C LEU A 735 15.97 -39.10 -6.14
N VAL A 736 17.20 -38.98 -6.63
CA VAL A 736 17.61 -37.93 -7.57
C VAL A 736 18.47 -38.48 -8.71
N LEU A 737 18.37 -37.86 -9.88
CA LEU A 737 19.30 -38.03 -10.99
C LEU A 737 20.36 -36.92 -10.92
N SER A 738 21.63 -37.27 -10.78
CA SER A 738 22.71 -36.28 -10.92
C SER A 738 22.93 -35.90 -12.39
N GLY A 739 23.36 -34.66 -12.66
CA GLY A 739 23.66 -34.15 -14.02
C GLY A 739 24.86 -34.79 -14.74
N ASN A 740 25.33 -35.95 -14.25
CA ASN A 740 26.22 -36.89 -14.94
C ASN A 740 25.52 -38.25 -15.16
N ALA A 741 24.19 -38.24 -15.31
CA ALA A 741 23.29 -39.39 -15.48
C ALA A 741 23.30 -40.47 -14.37
N LYS A 742 24.01 -40.27 -13.25
CA LYS A 742 24.05 -41.26 -12.16
C LYS A 742 22.88 -41.08 -11.20
N LEU A 743 22.23 -42.18 -10.88
CA LEU A 743 21.18 -42.26 -9.87
C LEU A 743 21.79 -42.11 -8.46
N VAL A 744 21.16 -41.31 -7.61
CA VAL A 744 21.61 -41.08 -6.22
C VAL A 744 20.39 -41.12 -5.32
N ILE A 745 20.49 -41.83 -4.19
CA ILE A 745 19.46 -41.84 -3.16
C ILE A 745 20.00 -41.29 -1.85
N TYR A 746 19.21 -40.40 -1.25
CA TYR A 746 19.38 -39.91 0.11
C TYR A 746 18.58 -40.80 1.06
N ALA A 747 19.22 -41.26 2.14
CA ALA A 747 18.61 -42.10 3.15
C ALA A 747 18.94 -41.60 4.57
N ALA A 748 17.97 -41.73 5.48
CA ALA A 748 18.17 -41.43 6.90
C ALA A 748 19.16 -42.43 7.53
N PRO A 749 20.07 -41.99 8.40
CA PRO A 749 20.97 -42.86 9.13
C PRO A 749 20.22 -43.73 10.15
N ALA A 750 20.77 -44.91 10.41
CA ALA A 750 20.33 -45.74 11.54
C ALA A 750 20.61 -45.00 12.87
N GLU A 751 19.83 -45.29 13.92
CA GLU A 751 19.95 -44.58 15.21
C GLU A 751 21.36 -44.70 15.81
N SER A 752 22.02 -45.85 15.63
CA SER A 752 23.40 -46.11 16.05
C SER A 752 24.48 -45.31 15.30
N GLU A 753 24.15 -44.69 14.16
CA GLU A 753 25.06 -43.83 13.40
C GLU A 753 24.90 -42.34 13.74
N ARG A 754 23.90 -42.00 14.56
CA ARG A 754 23.59 -40.60 14.91
C ARG A 754 24.48 -40.11 16.05
N ASP A 755 24.67 -38.79 16.07
CA ASP A 755 25.36 -38.07 17.14
C ASP A 755 24.46 -36.89 17.49
N ASP A 756 23.51 -37.11 18.40
CA ASP A 756 22.53 -36.13 18.85
C ASP A 756 22.97 -35.37 20.11
N ARG A 757 24.22 -35.58 20.59
CA ARG A 757 24.67 -35.23 21.95
C ARG A 757 24.45 -33.76 22.36
N LEU A 758 24.83 -32.81 21.50
CA LEU A 758 24.72 -31.37 21.79
C LEU A 758 23.76 -30.62 20.85
N VAL A 759 23.67 -31.07 19.61
CA VAL A 759 22.70 -30.60 18.61
C VAL A 759 22.21 -31.83 17.85
N PRO A 760 20.97 -31.85 17.31
CA PRO A 760 20.46 -33.00 16.56
C PRO A 760 21.38 -33.45 15.42
N HIS A 761 21.37 -34.73 15.09
CA HIS A 761 22.11 -35.28 13.98
C HIS A 761 21.41 -34.93 12.65
N ARG A 762 22.14 -34.24 11.78
CA ARG A 762 21.59 -33.61 10.57
C ARG A 762 22.06 -34.26 9.26
N TRP A 763 23.07 -35.12 9.31
CA TRP A 763 23.62 -35.75 8.12
C TRP A 763 22.78 -36.96 7.70
N VAL A 764 22.74 -37.17 6.40
CA VAL A 764 22.04 -38.27 5.73
C VAL A 764 23.03 -38.99 4.82
N HIS A 765 22.79 -40.28 4.60
CA HIS A 765 23.59 -41.06 3.64
C HIS A 765 23.23 -40.64 2.23
N ARG A 766 24.19 -40.08 1.49
CA ARG A 766 24.07 -39.85 0.05
C ARG A 766 24.75 -41.02 -0.68
N ILE A 767 23.93 -41.95 -1.17
CA ILE A 767 24.35 -43.20 -1.80
C ILE A 767 24.26 -43.04 -3.33
N THR A 768 25.38 -43.21 -4.03
CA THR A 768 25.42 -43.22 -5.50
C THR A 768 25.19 -44.64 -6.00
N LEU A 769 24.14 -44.83 -6.80
CA LEU A 769 23.70 -46.12 -7.32
C LEU A 769 24.15 -46.32 -8.76
N GLU A 770 24.44 -47.57 -9.12
CA GLU A 770 24.81 -48.00 -10.46
C GLU A 770 23.95 -49.21 -10.89
N LEU A 771 23.56 -49.23 -12.16
CA LEU A 771 22.72 -50.30 -12.73
C LEU A 771 23.59 -51.48 -13.13
N GLY A 772 23.58 -52.55 -12.32
CA GLY A 772 24.10 -53.86 -12.71
C GLY A 772 23.14 -54.58 -13.67
N LYS A 773 23.58 -55.73 -14.22
CA LYS A 773 22.78 -56.51 -15.19
C LYS A 773 21.43 -57.02 -14.65
N THR A 774 21.27 -57.12 -13.33
CA THR A 774 20.07 -57.69 -12.66
C THR A 774 19.66 -56.99 -11.37
N LYS A 775 20.48 -56.09 -10.81
CA LYS A 775 20.24 -55.39 -9.52
C LYS A 775 20.94 -54.03 -9.52
N LEU A 776 20.45 -53.11 -8.67
CA LEU A 776 21.17 -51.90 -8.28
C LEU A 776 22.38 -52.26 -7.40
N ILE A 777 23.46 -51.48 -7.53
CA ILE A 777 24.71 -51.64 -6.79
C ILE A 777 25.10 -50.28 -6.18
N GLU A 778 25.53 -50.27 -4.92
CA GLU A 778 26.13 -49.09 -4.30
C GLU A 778 27.56 -48.87 -4.83
N LYS A 779 27.79 -47.73 -5.47
CA LYS A 779 29.10 -47.35 -6.03
C LYS A 779 29.94 -46.52 -5.05
N ALA A 780 29.28 -45.68 -4.24
CA ALA A 780 29.88 -44.86 -3.21
C ALA A 780 28.80 -44.33 -2.24
N ARG A 781 29.18 -44.13 -0.98
CA ARG A 781 28.35 -43.52 0.09
C ARG A 781 29.14 -42.41 0.78
N SER A 782 28.46 -41.32 1.09
CA SER A 782 29.05 -40.17 1.80
C SER A 782 28.01 -39.48 2.67
N TRP A 783 28.42 -39.00 3.85
CA TRP A 783 27.62 -38.08 4.65
C TRP A 783 27.35 -36.77 3.91
N SER A 784 26.10 -36.30 3.93
CA SER A 784 25.67 -35.07 3.28
C SER A 784 24.52 -34.44 4.08
N VAL A 785 24.19 -33.17 3.85
CA VAL A 785 23.01 -32.51 4.46
C VAL A 785 21.90 -32.48 3.42
N LEU A 786 20.68 -32.87 3.79
CA LEU A 786 19.52 -32.80 2.89
C LEU A 786 19.05 -31.35 2.74
N THR A 787 19.59 -30.63 1.75
CA THR A 787 19.09 -29.30 1.41
C THR A 787 17.74 -29.39 0.70
N ALA A 788 16.90 -28.35 0.82
CA ALA A 788 15.59 -28.32 0.17
C ALA A 788 15.68 -28.51 -1.36
N ARG A 789 16.75 -27.98 -1.98
CA ARG A 789 17.16 -28.24 -3.37
C ARG A 789 18.67 -28.48 -3.43
N THR A 790 19.14 -29.25 -4.42
CA THR A 790 20.58 -29.47 -4.68
C THR A 790 20.90 -29.08 -6.12
N ALA A 791 22.09 -28.51 -6.32
CA ALA A 791 22.42 -27.83 -7.57
C ALA A 791 22.57 -28.76 -8.79
N ALA A 792 23.28 -29.87 -8.64
CA ALA A 792 23.60 -30.79 -9.74
C ALA A 792 22.65 -32.00 -9.82
N GLU A 793 21.44 -31.90 -9.27
CA GLU A 793 20.54 -33.05 -9.05
C GLU A 793 19.06 -32.72 -9.37
N THR A 794 18.43 -33.56 -10.18
CA THR A 794 17.00 -33.52 -10.51
C THR A 794 16.25 -34.51 -9.62
N VAL A 795 15.22 -34.08 -8.90
CA VAL A 795 14.44 -34.97 -8.03
C VAL A 795 13.54 -35.86 -8.88
N ILE A 796 13.66 -37.17 -8.69
CA ILE A 796 12.78 -38.19 -9.30
C ILE A 796 11.62 -38.48 -8.33
N HIS A 797 11.93 -38.63 -7.04
CA HIS A 797 10.93 -38.91 -6.01
C HIS A 797 11.39 -38.40 -4.64
N GLN A 798 10.44 -38.04 -3.77
CA GLN A 798 10.68 -37.64 -2.39
C GLN A 798 9.65 -38.33 -1.48
N TRP A 799 10.12 -39.05 -0.47
CA TRP A 799 9.26 -39.66 0.55
C TRP A 799 8.90 -38.60 1.61
N PRO A 800 7.74 -38.72 2.33
CA PRO A 800 7.28 -37.71 3.28
C PRO A 800 8.31 -37.36 4.38
N ASP A 801 9.01 -38.39 4.88
CA ASP A 801 10.01 -38.26 5.95
C ASP A 801 11.13 -37.25 5.62
N ALA A 802 11.38 -36.98 4.34
CA ALA A 802 12.41 -36.05 3.86
C ALA A 802 12.29 -34.65 4.45
N GLU A 803 11.08 -34.15 4.69
CA GLU A 803 10.87 -32.77 5.14
C GLU A 803 11.52 -32.52 6.51
N SER A 804 11.42 -33.51 7.41
CA SER A 804 12.01 -33.50 8.76
C SER A 804 13.54 -33.41 8.79
N TRP A 805 14.21 -33.73 7.66
CA TRP A 805 15.67 -33.62 7.52
C TRP A 805 16.11 -32.32 6.82
N THR A 806 15.19 -31.48 6.33
CA THR A 806 15.54 -30.21 5.67
C THR A 806 15.66 -29.03 6.66
N GLY A 807 15.89 -27.81 6.17
CA GLY A 807 15.67 -26.58 6.97
C GLY A 807 16.80 -26.11 7.90
N HIS A 808 17.20 -26.89 8.91
CA HIS A 808 18.04 -26.38 10.02
C HIS A 808 19.41 -25.77 9.58
N PRO A 809 19.85 -24.64 10.17
CA PRO A 809 21.26 -24.25 10.17
C PRO A 809 22.07 -25.15 11.10
N ASP A 810 23.36 -25.31 10.85
CA ASP A 810 24.30 -26.07 11.70
C ASP A 810 25.52 -25.20 12.00
N VAL A 811 26.11 -25.40 13.18
CA VAL A 811 27.37 -24.77 13.63
C VAL A 811 28.58 -25.50 13.04
N PHE A 812 28.45 -26.78 12.68
CA PHE A 812 29.52 -27.62 12.15
C PHE A 812 29.40 -27.83 10.63
N ALA A 813 30.51 -27.71 9.91
CA ALA A 813 30.53 -27.88 8.46
C ALA A 813 30.50 -29.37 8.02
N THR A 814 30.92 -30.29 8.89
CA THR A 814 30.92 -31.74 8.62
C THR A 814 30.66 -32.57 9.88
N PHE A 815 30.11 -33.77 9.69
CA PHE A 815 29.96 -34.77 10.75
C PHE A 815 31.28 -35.09 11.47
N HIS A 816 32.38 -35.24 10.73
CA HIS A 816 33.70 -35.49 11.33
C HIS A 816 34.18 -34.31 12.19
N GLN A 817 33.92 -33.07 11.77
CA GLN A 817 34.24 -31.89 12.58
C GLN A 817 33.44 -31.87 13.89
N LYS A 818 32.14 -32.21 13.85
CA LYS A 818 31.31 -32.36 15.05
C LYS A 818 31.87 -33.44 15.98
N ALA A 819 32.10 -34.65 15.47
CA ALA A 819 32.64 -35.76 16.26
C ALA A 819 34.00 -35.41 16.90
N GLN A 820 34.90 -34.77 16.15
CA GLN A 820 36.21 -34.34 16.62
C GLN A 820 36.14 -33.18 17.64
N PHE A 821 35.19 -32.25 17.49
CA PHE A 821 34.97 -31.15 18.43
C PHE A 821 34.36 -31.65 19.76
N LEU A 822 33.55 -32.70 19.72
CA LEU A 822 32.89 -33.27 20.90
C LEU A 822 33.75 -34.29 21.66
N ALA A 823 34.76 -34.91 21.03
CA ALA A 823 35.63 -35.90 21.69
C ALA A 823 36.35 -35.38 22.96
N PRO A 824 36.86 -34.12 23.04
CA PRO A 824 37.49 -33.61 24.27
C PRO A 824 36.52 -33.30 25.41
N ALA A 825 35.21 -33.20 25.14
CA ALA A 825 34.23 -32.74 26.13
C ALA A 825 34.04 -33.71 27.31
N GLU A 826 34.40 -34.99 27.12
CA GLU A 826 34.33 -36.06 28.12
C GLU A 826 35.16 -35.76 29.39
N GLY A 827 36.19 -34.91 29.29
CA GLY A 827 37.06 -34.52 30.41
C GLY A 827 36.66 -33.27 31.21
N CYS A 828 35.61 -32.53 30.82
CA CYS A 828 35.39 -31.16 31.32
C CYS A 828 34.71 -31.03 32.72
N PHE A 829 34.31 -32.13 33.36
CA PHE A 829 33.52 -32.12 34.60
C PHE A 829 34.15 -31.33 35.77
N ASP A 830 35.47 -31.40 35.97
CA ASP A 830 36.15 -30.70 37.07
C ASP A 830 36.25 -29.17 36.88
N VAL A 831 36.11 -28.69 35.63
CA VAL A 831 36.03 -27.24 35.33
C VAL A 831 34.64 -26.72 35.71
N ILE A 832 33.59 -27.46 35.32
CA ILE A 832 32.19 -27.14 35.63
C ILE A 832 31.98 -27.03 37.15
N ARG A 833 32.59 -27.91 37.94
CA ARG A 833 32.49 -27.91 39.41
C ARG A 833 32.96 -26.61 40.08
N ARG A 834 33.76 -25.78 39.41
CA ARG A 834 34.29 -24.51 39.94
C ARG A 834 33.41 -23.29 39.63
N LEU A 835 32.43 -23.42 38.72
CA LEU A 835 31.54 -22.33 38.31
C LEU A 835 30.50 -21.91 39.35
N GLY A 836 30.21 -22.74 40.36
CA GLY A 836 29.19 -22.43 41.38
C GLY A 836 29.53 -21.22 42.29
N LYS A 837 30.78 -20.77 42.31
CA LYS A 837 31.25 -19.53 42.96
C LYS A 837 32.44 -18.93 42.19
N PRO A 838 32.22 -18.20 41.08
CA PRO A 838 33.32 -17.61 40.32
C PRO A 838 33.96 -16.49 41.14
N SER A 839 35.28 -16.53 41.29
CA SER A 839 36.04 -15.41 41.87
C SER A 839 36.33 -14.35 40.80
N SER A 840 36.54 -13.10 41.21
CA SER A 840 36.96 -12.02 40.31
C SER A 840 38.24 -12.37 39.55
N LEU A 841 39.22 -13.00 40.22
CA LEU A 841 40.45 -13.52 39.61
C LEU A 841 40.19 -14.58 38.53
N TRP A 842 39.17 -15.42 38.69
CA TRP A 842 38.79 -16.43 37.70
C TRP A 842 38.24 -15.76 36.44
N PHE A 843 37.30 -14.81 36.59
CA PHE A 843 36.75 -14.06 35.47
C PHE A 843 37.84 -13.25 34.73
N GLU A 844 38.71 -12.57 35.48
CA GLU A 844 39.80 -11.77 34.92
C GLU A 844 40.82 -12.62 34.13
N HIS A 845 41.13 -13.83 34.60
CA HIS A 845 42.00 -14.77 33.89
C HIS A 845 41.41 -15.19 32.53
N TYR A 846 40.15 -15.61 32.52
CA TYR A 846 39.48 -16.07 31.30
C TYR A 846 39.18 -14.93 30.30
N TYR A 847 38.83 -13.73 30.79
CA TYR A 847 38.68 -12.54 29.95
C TYR A 847 40.00 -12.14 29.26
N LYS A 848 41.13 -12.24 29.98
CA LYS A 848 42.47 -12.00 29.39
C LYS A 848 42.81 -13.03 28.32
N ALA A 849 42.46 -14.30 28.50
CA ALA A 849 42.65 -15.34 27.49
C ALA A 849 41.83 -15.09 26.21
N TRP A 850 40.55 -14.72 26.35
CA TRP A 850 39.69 -14.35 25.22
C TRP A 850 40.21 -13.11 24.47
N SER A 851 40.59 -12.06 25.21
CA SER A 851 41.11 -10.81 24.65
C SER A 851 42.41 -11.03 23.86
N LEU A 852 43.27 -11.94 24.32
CA LEU A 852 44.48 -12.35 23.62
C LEU A 852 44.16 -13.03 22.28
N GLU A 853 43.23 -13.99 22.25
CA GLU A 853 42.89 -14.68 21.00
C GLU A 853 42.05 -13.84 20.04
N ARG A 854 41.17 -12.95 20.54
CA ARG A 854 40.52 -11.90 19.71
C ARG A 854 41.56 -11.03 19.01
N THR A 855 42.63 -10.68 19.72
CA THR A 855 43.76 -9.91 19.17
C THR A 855 44.54 -10.73 18.15
N ASN A 856 44.87 -12.00 18.45
CA ASN A 856 45.64 -12.87 17.54
C ASN A 856 44.89 -13.26 16.26
N LEU A 857 43.58 -13.48 16.32
CA LEU A 857 42.72 -13.73 15.16
C LEU A 857 42.56 -12.48 14.30
N THR A 858 42.20 -11.34 14.91
CA THR A 858 42.06 -10.06 14.21
C THR A 858 43.37 -9.61 13.57
N ARG A 859 44.53 -9.86 14.19
CA ARG A 859 45.85 -9.51 13.63
C ARG A 859 46.22 -10.29 12.35
N LYS A 860 45.55 -11.41 12.05
CA LYS A 860 45.80 -12.25 10.86
C LYS A 860 44.80 -12.02 9.71
N LEU A 861 43.77 -11.19 9.90
CA LEU A 861 42.66 -11.04 8.97
C LEU A 861 42.32 -9.57 8.72
N SER A 862 41.83 -9.23 7.53
CA SER A 862 41.43 -7.86 7.15
C SER A 862 40.09 -7.40 7.75
N ARG A 863 39.63 -8.06 8.82
CA ARG A 863 38.39 -7.78 9.55
C ARG A 863 38.59 -8.06 11.04
N VAL A 864 37.88 -7.32 11.89
CA VAL A 864 37.75 -7.69 13.31
C VAL A 864 37.02 -9.04 13.38
N VAL A 865 37.56 -9.96 14.17
CA VAL A 865 36.91 -11.24 14.47
C VAL A 865 36.74 -11.32 15.98
N GLU A 866 35.48 -11.28 16.41
CA GLU A 866 35.07 -11.64 17.76
C GLU A 866 35.14 -13.18 17.86
N PRO A 867 35.94 -13.79 18.75
CA PRO A 867 35.84 -15.21 19.00
C PRO A 867 34.61 -15.49 19.86
N ASP A 868 33.79 -16.48 19.48
CA ASP A 868 32.68 -16.93 20.31
C ASP A 868 33.18 -17.44 21.66
N PHE A 869 32.83 -16.75 22.75
CA PHE A 869 33.30 -17.11 24.08
C PHE A 869 32.46 -18.24 24.70
N VAL A 870 32.63 -19.44 24.15
CA VAL A 870 31.94 -20.66 24.61
C VAL A 870 32.48 -21.08 25.97
N LEU A 871 31.68 -20.87 27.01
CA LEU A 871 31.99 -21.35 28.35
C LEU A 871 31.11 -22.57 28.68
N PRO A 872 31.68 -23.75 28.98
CA PRO A 872 30.91 -24.97 29.19
C PRO A 872 30.24 -24.95 30.57
N ILE A 873 29.05 -24.36 30.64
CA ILE A 873 28.15 -24.45 31.79
C ILE A 873 27.39 -25.77 31.66
N GLY A 874 27.84 -26.78 32.42
CA GLY A 874 27.40 -28.17 32.28
C GLY A 874 26.03 -28.52 32.86
N VAL A 875 25.71 -29.81 32.86
CA VAL A 875 24.35 -30.35 33.00
C VAL A 875 24.22 -31.42 34.10
N SER A 876 23.00 -31.56 34.62
CA SER A 876 22.52 -32.74 35.35
C SER A 876 21.30 -33.36 34.64
N GLY A 877 21.06 -34.68 34.72
CA GLY A 877 21.86 -35.65 35.47
C GLY A 877 21.31 -37.07 35.62
N ALA A 878 20.56 -37.59 34.65
CA ALA A 878 20.26 -39.03 34.56
C ALA A 878 19.96 -39.39 33.09
N ALA A 879 20.83 -40.18 32.46
CA ALA A 879 20.66 -40.69 31.09
C ALA A 879 20.31 -39.64 29.99
N GLY A 880 21.05 -38.52 29.94
CA GLY A 880 21.31 -37.82 28.67
C GLY A 880 20.81 -36.36 28.48
N ASP A 881 19.87 -35.86 29.28
CA ASP A 881 19.17 -34.59 28.99
C ASP A 881 20.06 -33.32 29.18
N LEU A 882 20.74 -32.86 28.13
CA LEU A 882 21.54 -31.63 28.10
C LEU A 882 20.69 -30.39 27.75
N ARG A 883 20.79 -29.32 28.55
CA ARG A 883 20.14 -28.03 28.31
C ARG A 883 21.15 -26.87 28.31
N TYR A 884 20.93 -25.92 27.42
CA TYR A 884 21.76 -24.72 27.25
C TYR A 884 21.10 -23.48 27.86
N VAL A 885 21.92 -22.54 28.33
CA VAL A 885 21.51 -21.19 28.70
C VAL A 885 22.54 -20.21 28.14
N TYR A 886 22.04 -19.14 27.50
CA TYR A 886 22.82 -18.02 26.98
C TYR A 886 22.35 -16.73 27.67
N THR A 887 23.24 -15.76 27.84
CA THR A 887 22.89 -14.42 28.37
C THR A 887 23.67 -13.35 27.61
N PRO A 888 23.03 -12.58 26.70
CA PRO A 888 23.64 -11.41 26.11
C PRO A 888 23.46 -10.24 27.09
N HIS A 889 24.54 -9.75 27.69
CA HIS A 889 24.47 -8.51 28.48
C HIS A 889 24.90 -7.32 27.63
N ASP A 890 23.96 -6.82 26.82
CA ASP A 890 24.02 -5.46 26.31
C ASP A 890 23.60 -4.50 27.46
N PRO A 891 24.37 -3.46 27.78
CA PRO A 891 23.98 -2.47 28.80
C PRO A 891 23.10 -1.32 28.28
N TYR A 892 22.77 -1.25 26.98
CA TYR A 892 22.15 -0.06 26.36
C TYR A 892 20.70 -0.17 25.89
N HIS A 893 20.02 -1.32 26.01
CA HIS A 893 18.59 -1.41 25.73
C HIS A 893 17.77 -2.19 26.78
N PRO A 894 16.70 -1.60 27.35
CA PRO A 894 15.65 -2.37 28.01
C PRO A 894 14.80 -3.10 26.96
N VAL A 895 14.46 -4.35 27.23
CA VAL A 895 13.67 -5.23 26.35
C VAL A 895 12.18 -5.15 26.75
N PRO A 896 11.23 -5.22 25.80
CA PRO A 896 9.82 -5.55 26.09
C PRO A 896 9.63 -7.03 26.50
#